data_AF-A0A6A6H7I6-F1
#
_entry.id   AF-A0A6A6H7I6-F1
#
_cell.length_a   1.000
_cell.length_b   1.000
_cell.length_c   1.000
_cell.angle_alpha   90.00
_cell.angle_beta   90.00
_cell.angle_gamma   90.00
#
_symmetry.space_group_name_H-M   'P 1'
#
loop_
_entity.id
_entity.type
_entity.pdbx_description
1 polymer ?
#
loop_
_entity_poly.entity_id
_entity_poly.type
_entity_poly.pdbx_seq_one_letter_code
_entity_poly.pdbx_strand_id
1 'polypeptide(L)'
;MSQVEAPADAQSIEVNGRIVNPSEHYARDARNTDHIILTVEDTLNDDQKAQLQKLQVEFLEDLGNGNILCRYHPADLKPLRGLKFVKQVDVYRNLYKIPAVLLALIDELKGTAEFETQSYPMDVMPHQEVTDLEALADSVAEIAQADRSQIRVTSNQIRLEVPLGKLEAIAADDRVRILEEVVTPVLLDDQAKHIVSAPIHIQGDSEFRGKGQTIAVFDSGFDLGSVEDCHPAFTGKVQKLIPVGRASDMNRTESQRVDDPKGHGTHVCGTIVGQEIKTSQGSVGGVAQDASLVISSLEKADGDLISVAPLKALYEVPYKTYGARVHSNSWGDGLGIGRRQRPYGKAAADIDEFVRNNPDALICFSAGNNNLYMNEREPSDLQLPSIGSQAAAKNCLTVGASGSTRTVEDPKNGKVDWLDPDQICPVSSRGPTAEKRIKPDVVAPGFNIFSAHSRHPRAKTFSGAEATSESYPEVLWKIRSGTSHATPLVSGCIAILCEVLQSKGCQNPPAALLKALMINGADKLPSVDIAAQGFGRINLQSSVSILQAPPVMAKDINSPSLSPLGGSLIGSPLRQGDKVEFSLAPAPFSDGIELKITMVYNDLSGSAIQNNLNLSVTDSVTGEIKHGGISEDAIDKQNNVEQVVWSPAPQVPVTVRVIAQKTFPGSEQDFVLAWSVSASYGGSNKDDV
;
A
#
# COMPACT_ATOMS: atom_id res chain seq x y z
N MET A 1 2.78 23.20 41.99
CA MET A 1 1.84 22.06 42.16
C MET A 1 2.69 20.83 42.51
N SER A 2 2.16 19.83 43.22
CA SER A 2 2.90 18.57 43.41
C SER A 2 3.00 17.84 42.07
N GLN A 3 4.21 17.70 41.52
CA GLN A 3 4.45 16.78 40.42
C GLN A 3 4.12 15.35 40.87
N VAL A 4 3.55 14.56 39.97
CA VAL A 4 3.49 13.10 40.13
C VAL A 4 4.67 12.57 39.34
N GLU A 5 5.64 11.97 40.03
CA GLU A 5 6.76 11.32 39.37
C GLU A 5 6.25 10.13 38.55
N ALA A 6 6.86 9.92 37.38
CA ALA A 6 6.60 8.73 36.58
C ALA A 6 7.16 7.48 37.29
N PRO A 7 6.65 6.27 36.97
CA PRO A 7 7.30 5.01 37.35
C PRO A 7 8.80 5.00 37.02
N ALA A 8 9.62 4.32 37.81
CA ALA A 8 11.08 4.31 37.62
C ALA A 8 11.52 3.55 36.34
N ASP A 9 10.62 2.73 35.82
CA ASP A 9 10.66 1.93 34.60
C ASP A 9 9.81 2.54 33.46
N ALA A 10 9.27 3.75 33.65
CA ALA A 10 8.51 4.50 32.65
C ALA A 10 9.32 4.68 31.35
N GLN A 11 8.66 4.45 30.22
CA GLN A 11 9.30 4.49 28.90
C GLN A 11 8.80 5.67 28.06
N SER A 12 9.68 6.26 27.27
CA SER A 12 9.29 7.28 26.29
C SER A 12 8.24 6.73 25.33
N ILE A 13 7.19 7.51 25.09
CA ILE A 13 6.09 7.16 24.20
C ILE A 13 6.34 7.88 22.87
N GLU A 14 6.30 7.15 21.76
CA GLU A 14 6.34 7.71 20.40
C GLU A 14 4.97 7.57 19.74
N VAL A 15 4.43 8.68 19.23
CA VAL A 15 3.22 8.69 18.39
C VAL A 15 3.44 9.68 17.26
N ASN A 16 3.13 9.34 16.00
CA ASN A 16 3.29 10.24 14.84
C ASN A 16 4.74 10.80 14.68
N GLY A 17 5.74 10.02 15.08
CA GLY A 17 7.16 10.44 15.14
C GLY A 17 7.51 11.36 16.32
N ARG A 18 6.55 11.68 17.19
CA ARG A 18 6.71 12.57 18.34
C ARG A 18 7.01 11.74 19.58
N ILE A 19 8.28 11.74 19.98
CA ILE A 19 8.73 11.11 21.23
C ILE A 19 8.48 12.07 22.40
N VAL A 20 7.84 11.59 23.46
CA VAL A 20 7.66 12.30 24.74
C VAL A 20 8.26 11.47 25.87
N ASN A 21 9.10 12.12 26.69
CA ASN A 21 9.75 11.52 27.84
C ASN A 21 8.85 11.66 29.11
N PRO A 22 8.43 10.56 29.75
CA PRO A 22 7.54 10.64 30.92
C PRO A 22 8.19 11.32 32.14
N SER A 23 9.53 11.36 32.25
CA SER A 23 10.20 12.09 33.33
C SER A 23 10.09 13.62 33.21
N GLU A 24 9.89 14.13 32.00
CA GLU A 24 9.59 15.54 31.73
C GLU A 24 8.08 15.82 31.81
N HIS A 25 7.26 14.85 31.38
CA HIS A 25 5.84 15.02 31.10
C HIS A 25 5.01 13.81 31.57
N TYR A 26 4.54 13.83 32.82
CA TYR A 26 3.59 12.84 33.36
C TYR A 26 2.36 13.52 33.98
N ALA A 27 1.15 13.09 33.59
CA ALA A 27 -0.09 13.69 34.07
C ALA A 27 -0.46 13.20 35.47
N ARG A 28 -0.97 14.11 36.30
CA ARG A 28 -1.52 13.75 37.61
C ARG A 28 -2.82 12.94 37.47
N ASP A 29 -3.69 13.40 36.59
CA ASP A 29 -5.07 12.96 36.38
C ASP A 29 -5.52 13.38 34.97
N ALA A 30 -6.61 12.80 34.46
CA ALA A 30 -7.15 13.03 33.12
C ALA A 30 -8.30 14.06 33.10
N ARG A 31 -8.37 15.01 34.05
CA ARG A 31 -9.55 15.89 34.25
C ARG A 31 -9.95 16.80 33.06
N ASN A 32 -9.10 16.89 32.02
CA ASN A 32 -9.21 17.81 30.89
C ASN A 32 -9.32 17.09 29.53
N THR A 33 -9.34 15.75 29.51
CA THR A 33 -9.33 14.95 28.28
C THR A 33 -9.88 13.56 28.58
N ASP A 34 -10.74 13.04 27.71
CA ASP A 34 -11.20 11.65 27.81
C ASP A 34 -10.14 10.66 27.26
N HIS A 35 -9.01 11.14 26.74
CA HIS A 35 -8.04 10.34 26.00
C HIS A 35 -6.76 10.07 26.78
N ILE A 36 -6.41 8.79 26.88
CA ILE A 36 -5.22 8.29 27.58
C ILE A 36 -4.39 7.37 26.68
N ILE A 37 -3.09 7.32 26.94
CA ILE A 37 -2.20 6.26 26.46
C ILE A 37 -1.97 5.30 27.62
N LEU A 38 -2.38 4.05 27.40
CA LEU A 38 -2.13 2.91 28.27
C LEU A 38 -0.86 2.20 27.77
N THR A 39 0.21 2.19 28.54
CA THR A 39 1.39 1.37 28.25
C THR A 39 1.34 0.09 29.08
N VAL A 40 1.44 -1.05 28.43
CA VAL A 40 1.40 -2.38 29.06
C VAL A 40 2.79 -3.02 29.07
N GLU A 41 3.05 -3.92 30.03
CA GLU A 41 4.33 -4.66 30.09
C GLU A 41 4.46 -5.70 28.97
N ASP A 42 3.34 -6.35 28.65
CA ASP A 42 3.25 -7.49 27.74
C ASP A 42 1.90 -7.45 26.99
N THR A 43 1.75 -8.32 25.99
CA THR A 43 0.50 -8.41 25.21
C THR A 43 -0.69 -8.79 26.12
N LEU A 44 -1.66 -7.88 26.24
CA LEU A 44 -2.86 -8.06 27.08
C LEU A 44 -3.60 -9.35 26.74
N ASN A 45 -3.81 -10.22 27.72
CA ASN A 45 -4.73 -11.35 27.61
C ASN A 45 -6.19 -10.93 27.84
N ASP A 46 -7.14 -11.82 27.56
CA ASP A 46 -8.56 -11.46 27.58
C ASP A 46 -9.12 -11.17 28.98
N ASP A 47 -8.58 -11.76 30.04
CA ASP A 47 -8.91 -11.39 31.43
C ASP A 47 -8.44 -9.96 31.76
N GLN A 48 -7.26 -9.57 31.28
CA GLN A 48 -6.71 -8.23 31.44
C GLN A 48 -7.50 -7.20 30.61
N LYS A 49 -7.85 -7.52 29.35
CA LYS A 49 -8.76 -6.71 28.52
C LYS A 49 -10.11 -6.50 29.22
N ALA A 50 -10.71 -7.58 29.73
CA ALA A 50 -11.98 -7.52 30.47
C ALA A 50 -11.86 -6.77 31.82
N GLN A 51 -10.69 -6.80 32.49
CA GLN A 51 -10.45 -6.01 33.70
C GLN A 51 -10.36 -4.50 33.40
N LEU A 52 -9.70 -4.11 32.31
CA LEU A 52 -9.64 -2.73 31.84
C LEU A 52 -11.05 -2.21 31.43
N GLN A 53 -11.82 -3.01 30.68
CA GLN A 53 -13.19 -2.67 30.31
C GLN A 53 -14.11 -2.50 31.54
N LYS A 54 -13.98 -3.34 32.57
CA LYS A 54 -14.71 -3.18 33.86
C LYS A 54 -14.34 -1.89 34.60
N LEU A 55 -13.18 -1.28 34.30
CA LEU A 55 -12.76 0.02 34.82
C LEU A 55 -13.18 1.20 33.94
N GLN A 56 -13.94 0.96 32.85
CA GLN A 56 -14.36 1.95 31.84
C GLN A 56 -13.24 2.39 30.87
N VAL A 57 -12.29 1.50 30.58
CA VAL A 57 -11.34 1.68 29.46
C VAL A 57 -11.96 1.15 28.18
N GLU A 58 -12.04 2.00 27.16
CA GLU A 58 -12.40 1.64 25.78
C GLU A 58 -11.16 1.77 24.89
N PHE A 59 -10.86 0.75 24.09
CA PHE A 59 -9.65 0.70 23.26
C PHE A 59 -9.92 1.31 21.87
N LEU A 60 -9.09 2.26 21.44
CA LEU A 60 -9.29 3.01 20.19
C LEU A 60 -8.25 2.68 19.10
N GLU A 61 -6.97 2.52 19.45
CA GLU A 61 -5.89 2.17 18.51
C GLU A 61 -4.69 1.57 19.25
N ASP A 62 -4.05 0.55 18.68
CA ASP A 62 -2.71 0.12 19.09
C ASP A 62 -1.67 1.04 18.43
N LEU A 63 -0.89 1.75 19.25
CA LEU A 63 0.12 2.72 18.82
C LEU A 63 1.51 2.08 18.64
N GLY A 64 1.63 0.76 18.80
CA GLY A 64 2.89 0.03 18.81
C GLY A 64 3.65 0.11 20.14
N ASN A 65 4.66 -0.76 20.27
CA ASN A 65 5.58 -0.81 21.43
C ASN A 65 4.88 -0.93 22.81
N GLY A 66 3.73 -1.60 22.86
CA GLY A 66 2.93 -1.79 24.08
C GLY A 66 2.09 -0.56 24.47
N ASN A 67 2.01 0.47 23.64
CA ASN A 67 1.20 1.66 23.88
C ASN A 67 -0.16 1.52 23.15
N ILE A 68 -1.25 1.81 23.85
CA ILE A 68 -2.61 1.71 23.32
C ILE A 68 -3.32 3.03 23.61
N LEU A 69 -3.90 3.65 22.59
CA LEU A 69 -4.79 4.79 22.72
C LEU A 69 -6.15 4.29 23.22
N CYS A 70 -6.62 4.85 24.33
CA CYS A 70 -7.88 4.48 24.95
C CYS A 70 -8.71 5.71 25.31
N ARG A 71 -10.04 5.54 25.36
CA ARG A 71 -10.98 6.48 25.99
C ARG A 71 -11.21 6.07 27.45
N TYR A 72 -11.25 7.05 28.35
CA TYR A 72 -11.32 6.86 29.79
C TYR A 72 -11.89 8.08 30.52
N HIS A 73 -13.22 8.12 30.67
CA HIS A 73 -13.94 9.21 31.35
C HIS A 73 -13.55 9.49 32.83
N PRO A 74 -13.10 8.51 33.65
CA PRO A 74 -12.72 8.81 35.04
C PRO A 74 -11.42 9.61 35.14
N ALA A 75 -11.45 10.77 35.78
CA ALA A 75 -10.25 11.61 35.92
C ALA A 75 -9.11 10.95 36.74
N ASP A 76 -9.40 10.10 37.73
CA ASP A 76 -8.35 9.47 38.55
C ASP A 76 -7.71 8.26 37.82
N LEU A 77 -6.44 8.39 37.44
CA LEU A 77 -5.67 7.35 36.76
C LEU A 77 -5.12 6.25 37.68
N LYS A 78 -5.24 6.40 39.02
CA LYS A 78 -4.75 5.40 39.98
C LYS A 78 -5.32 3.98 39.82
N PRO A 79 -6.62 3.76 39.50
CA PRO A 79 -7.15 2.41 39.33
C PRO A 79 -6.46 1.63 38.21
N LEU A 80 -6.04 2.33 37.15
CA LEU A 80 -5.29 1.76 36.02
C LEU A 80 -3.80 1.58 36.38
N ARG A 81 -3.17 2.62 36.96
CA ARG A 81 -1.76 2.59 37.42
C ARG A 81 -1.50 1.61 38.57
N GLY A 82 -2.54 1.04 39.19
CA GLY A 82 -2.45 -0.03 40.19
C GLY A 82 -2.49 -1.45 39.63
N LEU A 83 -2.62 -1.62 38.31
CA LEU A 83 -2.69 -2.93 37.65
C LEU A 83 -1.29 -3.46 37.34
N LYS A 84 -0.97 -4.69 37.79
CA LYS A 84 0.37 -5.29 37.66
C LYS A 84 0.89 -5.52 36.23
N PHE A 85 0.05 -5.32 35.23
CA PHE A 85 0.38 -5.48 33.80
C PHE A 85 0.37 -4.13 33.05
N VAL A 86 0.13 -3.03 33.77
CA VAL A 86 0.15 -1.67 33.25
C VAL A 86 1.40 -0.98 33.78
N LYS A 87 2.33 -0.72 32.85
CA LYS A 87 3.63 -0.10 33.11
C LYS A 87 3.49 1.36 33.49
N GLN A 88 2.67 2.09 32.71
CA GLN A 88 2.37 3.50 32.92
C GLN A 88 1.03 3.84 32.26
N VAL A 89 0.43 4.94 32.70
CA VAL A 89 -0.73 5.55 32.05
C VAL A 89 -0.47 7.04 32.00
N ASP A 90 -0.64 7.67 30.85
CA ASP A 90 -0.55 9.12 30.69
C ASP A 90 -1.69 9.64 29.78
N VAL A 91 -1.89 10.95 29.70
CA VAL A 91 -2.90 11.54 28.81
C VAL A 91 -2.44 11.57 27.34
N TYR A 92 -3.38 11.58 26.40
CA TYR A 92 -3.08 11.77 24.98
C TYR A 92 -2.75 13.26 24.70
N ARG A 93 -1.46 13.60 24.78
CA ARG A 93 -0.97 14.99 24.73
C ARG A 93 -1.12 15.61 23.34
N ASN A 94 -1.47 16.90 23.33
CA ASN A 94 -1.51 17.78 22.14
C ASN A 94 -0.20 17.71 21.32
N LEU A 95 0.93 17.43 21.97
CA LEU A 95 2.26 17.25 21.33
C LEU A 95 2.31 16.09 20.32
N TYR A 96 1.46 15.08 20.45
CA TYR A 96 1.32 13.96 19.50
C TYR A 96 0.43 14.31 18.30
N LYS A 97 -0.53 15.23 18.50
CA LYS A 97 -1.54 15.61 17.51
C LYS A 97 -0.94 16.40 16.33
N ILE A 98 0.29 16.92 16.47
CA ILE A 98 1.09 17.49 15.38
C ILE A 98 2.24 16.50 15.06
N PRO A 99 2.22 15.82 13.90
CA PRO A 99 3.28 14.91 13.49
C PRO A 99 4.67 15.55 13.41
N ALA A 100 5.72 14.76 13.62
CA ALA A 100 7.10 15.27 13.63
C ALA A 100 7.55 15.90 12.29
N VAL A 101 6.96 15.48 11.16
CA VAL A 101 7.20 16.11 9.85
C VAL A 101 6.68 17.55 9.82
N LEU A 102 5.47 17.80 10.34
CA LEU A 102 4.89 19.15 10.44
C LEU A 102 5.61 20.01 11.49
N LEU A 103 6.03 19.44 12.63
CA LEU A 103 6.81 20.22 13.59
C LEU A 103 8.17 20.63 13.01
N ALA A 104 8.87 19.73 12.31
CA ALA A 104 10.15 20.07 11.69
C ALA A 104 10.02 21.21 10.66
N LEU A 105 8.89 21.30 9.96
CA LEU A 105 8.54 22.44 9.10
C LEU A 105 8.27 23.73 9.89
N ILE A 106 7.49 23.64 10.98
CA ILE A 106 7.22 24.77 11.88
C ILE A 106 8.51 25.37 12.42
N ASP A 107 9.47 24.54 12.82
CA ASP A 107 10.76 24.99 13.34
C ASP A 107 11.72 25.48 12.23
N GLU A 108 11.62 24.95 11.01
CA GLU A 108 12.38 25.39 9.82
C GLU A 108 11.92 26.77 9.31
N LEU A 109 10.61 27.07 9.36
CA LEU A 109 10.04 28.34 8.93
C LEU A 109 9.87 29.38 10.06
N LYS A 110 10.15 29.04 11.31
CA LYS A 110 9.84 29.87 12.49
C LYS A 110 10.50 31.26 12.41
N GLY A 111 9.69 32.32 12.41
CA GLY A 111 10.18 33.70 12.30
C GLY A 111 10.56 34.15 10.88
N THR A 112 10.27 33.33 9.85
CA THR A 112 10.26 33.79 8.45
C THR A 112 8.97 34.53 8.13
N ALA A 113 8.97 35.30 7.03
CA ALA A 113 7.74 35.91 6.51
C ALA A 113 6.73 34.88 5.98
N GLU A 114 7.18 33.70 5.55
CA GLU A 114 6.30 32.61 5.07
C GLU A 114 5.42 32.09 6.21
N PHE A 115 6.01 31.81 7.38
CA PHE A 115 5.30 31.34 8.57
C PHE A 115 4.18 32.27 9.07
N GLU A 116 4.36 33.59 8.93
CA GLU A 116 3.39 34.62 9.37
C GLU A 116 2.29 34.92 8.32
N THR A 117 2.47 34.50 7.06
CA THR A 117 1.59 34.93 5.95
C THR A 117 0.98 33.78 5.14
N GLN A 118 1.53 32.57 5.23
CA GLN A 118 1.10 31.43 4.41
C GLN A 118 0.25 30.45 5.22
N SER A 119 -0.97 30.23 4.73
CA SER A 119 -1.76 29.04 5.05
C SER A 119 -1.35 27.86 4.19
N TYR A 120 -1.55 26.66 4.71
CA TYR A 120 -1.39 25.41 3.97
C TYR A 120 -2.65 24.55 4.19
N PRO A 121 -3.07 23.72 3.21
CA PRO A 121 -4.26 22.91 3.34
C PRO A 121 -4.00 21.77 4.33
N MET A 122 -4.80 21.73 5.38
CA MET A 122 -4.71 20.77 6.47
C MET A 122 -6.00 19.98 6.62
N ASP A 123 -5.82 18.72 6.98
CA ASP A 123 -6.83 17.73 7.27
C ASP A 123 -6.82 17.50 8.79
N VAL A 124 -7.87 18.00 9.47
CA VAL A 124 -8.07 17.85 10.91
C VAL A 124 -8.81 16.54 11.15
N MET A 125 -8.11 15.53 11.66
CA MET A 125 -8.70 14.24 11.99
C MET A 125 -9.28 14.27 13.40
N PRO A 126 -10.57 13.93 13.59
CA PRO A 126 -11.15 13.76 14.91
C PRO A 126 -10.75 12.40 15.53
N HIS A 127 -11.02 12.24 16.82
CA HIS A 127 -11.15 10.90 17.42
C HIS A 127 -12.40 10.18 16.85
N GLN A 128 -12.41 8.85 16.79
CA GLN A 128 -13.36 8.09 15.94
C GLN A 128 -14.82 8.14 16.45
N GLU A 129 -15.00 8.36 17.74
CA GLU A 129 -16.28 8.48 18.43
C GLU A 129 -16.87 9.90 18.41
N VAL A 130 -16.14 10.89 17.87
CA VAL A 130 -16.63 12.27 17.69
C VAL A 130 -17.61 12.30 16.52
N THR A 131 -18.89 12.43 16.83
CA THR A 131 -20.00 12.41 15.86
C THR A 131 -20.42 13.79 15.36
N ASP A 132 -20.23 14.85 16.16
CA ASP A 132 -20.54 16.23 15.77
C ASP A 132 -19.32 16.92 15.16
N LEU A 133 -19.12 16.67 13.86
CA LEU A 133 -18.01 17.23 13.08
C LEU A 133 -18.26 18.67 12.64
N GLU A 134 -19.52 19.13 12.60
CA GLU A 134 -19.84 20.53 12.28
C GLU A 134 -19.49 21.44 13.45
N ALA A 135 -19.82 21.06 14.70
CA ALA A 135 -19.40 21.80 15.89
C ALA A 135 -17.90 21.68 16.21
N LEU A 136 -17.19 20.73 15.58
CA LEU A 136 -15.72 20.73 15.56
C LEU A 136 -15.20 21.69 14.48
N ALA A 137 -15.76 21.66 13.27
CA ALA A 137 -15.39 22.56 12.18
C ALA A 137 -15.59 24.04 12.55
N ASP A 138 -16.63 24.37 13.32
CA ASP A 138 -16.86 25.73 13.86
C ASP A 138 -15.73 26.17 14.81
N SER A 139 -15.34 25.31 15.75
CA SER A 139 -14.21 25.54 16.69
C SER A 139 -12.89 25.75 15.92
N VAL A 140 -12.61 24.86 14.97
CA VAL A 140 -11.42 24.92 14.12
C VAL A 140 -11.41 26.20 13.27
N ALA A 141 -12.56 26.63 12.74
CA ALA A 141 -12.69 27.87 11.97
C ALA A 141 -12.32 29.11 12.79
N GLU A 142 -12.83 29.23 14.01
CA GLU A 142 -12.55 30.35 14.92
C GLU A 142 -11.05 30.42 15.29
N ILE A 143 -10.45 29.26 15.62
CA ILE A 143 -9.03 29.16 15.97
C ILE A 143 -8.14 29.53 14.77
N ALA A 144 -8.41 28.93 13.59
CA ALA A 144 -7.67 29.16 12.36
C ALA A 144 -7.89 30.58 11.78
N GLN A 145 -8.99 31.24 12.14
CA GLN A 145 -9.51 32.47 11.52
C GLN A 145 -9.88 32.27 10.03
N ALA A 146 -10.36 31.07 9.71
CA ALA A 146 -10.76 30.68 8.37
C ALA A 146 -12.23 31.00 8.08
N ASP A 147 -12.56 31.34 6.83
CA ASP A 147 -13.95 31.41 6.39
C ASP A 147 -14.58 30.02 6.40
N ARG A 148 -15.60 29.83 7.24
CA ARG A 148 -16.35 28.58 7.38
C ARG A 148 -16.97 28.09 6.08
N SER A 149 -17.24 28.97 5.11
CA SER A 149 -17.74 28.59 3.78
C SER A 149 -16.71 27.83 2.93
N GLN A 150 -15.41 27.95 3.24
CA GLN A 150 -14.31 27.27 2.56
C GLN A 150 -13.90 25.96 3.25
N ILE A 151 -14.48 25.65 4.42
CA ILE A 151 -14.16 24.44 5.20
C ILE A 151 -15.00 23.27 4.70
N ARG A 152 -14.33 22.23 4.22
CA ARG A 152 -14.99 20.98 3.78
C ARG A 152 -15.03 19.98 4.92
N VAL A 153 -16.20 19.81 5.51
CA VAL A 153 -16.51 18.68 6.41
C VAL A 153 -16.84 17.43 5.57
N THR A 154 -16.40 16.26 6.02
CA THR A 154 -16.81 14.95 5.49
C THR A 154 -17.31 14.06 6.62
N SER A 155 -17.63 12.80 6.33
CA SER A 155 -18.03 11.79 7.33
C SER A 155 -17.04 11.54 8.47
N ASN A 156 -15.76 11.90 8.32
CA ASN A 156 -14.70 11.55 9.27
C ASN A 156 -13.45 12.46 9.21
N GLN A 157 -13.52 13.63 8.55
CA GLN A 157 -12.43 14.61 8.51
C GLN A 157 -12.94 16.01 8.19
N ILE A 158 -12.19 17.02 8.61
CA ILE A 158 -12.45 18.44 8.31
C ILE A 158 -11.24 19.00 7.58
N ARG A 159 -11.44 19.54 6.38
CA ARG A 159 -10.37 20.09 5.53
C ARG A 159 -10.49 21.61 5.38
N LEU A 160 -9.39 22.32 5.63
CA LEU A 160 -9.31 23.78 5.50
C LEU A 160 -7.88 24.29 5.29
N GLU A 161 -7.74 25.54 4.88
CA GLU A 161 -6.47 26.27 4.89
C GLU A 161 -6.12 26.76 6.31
N VAL A 162 -4.91 26.46 6.79
CA VAL A 162 -4.45 26.79 8.16
C VAL A 162 -3.08 27.47 8.16
N PRO A 163 -2.91 28.65 8.80
CA PRO A 163 -1.59 29.23 9.08
C PRO A 163 -0.82 28.39 10.10
N LEU A 164 0.47 28.11 9.88
CA LEU A 164 1.25 27.18 10.71
C LEU A 164 1.24 27.54 12.21
N GLY A 165 1.29 28.83 12.54
CA GLY A 165 1.20 29.33 13.93
C GLY A 165 -0.14 29.05 14.66
N LYS A 166 -1.15 28.49 13.98
CA LYS A 166 -2.44 28.09 14.57
C LYS A 166 -2.50 26.61 14.96
N LEU A 167 -1.60 25.78 14.45
CA LEU A 167 -1.67 24.31 14.59
C LEU A 167 -1.65 23.84 16.06
N GLU A 168 -0.85 24.48 16.92
CA GLU A 168 -0.80 24.19 18.36
C GLU A 168 -2.14 24.47 19.08
N ALA A 169 -2.88 25.48 18.63
CA ALA A 169 -4.18 25.84 19.20
C ALA A 169 -5.30 24.91 18.69
N ILE A 170 -5.27 24.48 17.42
CA ILE A 170 -6.20 23.48 16.88
C ILE A 170 -5.97 22.14 17.59
N ALA A 171 -4.71 21.75 17.79
CA ALA A 171 -4.33 20.58 18.58
C ALA A 171 -4.72 20.67 20.07
N ALA A 172 -5.21 21.80 20.57
CA ALA A 172 -5.70 21.94 21.94
C ALA A 172 -7.17 21.57 22.13
N ASP A 173 -7.95 21.39 21.04
CA ASP A 173 -9.30 20.82 21.12
C ASP A 173 -9.18 19.30 21.36
N ASP A 174 -9.82 18.77 22.41
CA ASP A 174 -9.66 17.36 22.77
C ASP A 174 -10.24 16.41 21.71
N ARG A 175 -11.21 16.89 20.92
CA ARG A 175 -11.86 16.12 19.85
C ARG A 175 -10.92 15.84 18.67
N VAL A 176 -9.84 16.61 18.51
CA VAL A 176 -8.84 16.41 17.45
C VAL A 176 -7.89 15.28 17.85
N ARG A 177 -7.68 14.30 16.96
CA ARG A 177 -6.73 13.19 17.14
C ARG A 177 -5.37 13.49 16.50
N ILE A 178 -5.36 14.01 15.28
CA ILE A 178 -4.14 14.29 14.51
C ILE A 178 -4.40 15.36 13.44
N LEU A 179 -3.39 16.17 13.15
CA LEU A 179 -3.36 17.11 12.03
C LEU A 179 -2.49 16.53 10.91
N GLU A 180 -3.06 16.36 9.72
CA GLU A 180 -2.37 15.88 8.53
C GLU A 180 -2.29 16.98 7.46
N GLU A 181 -1.17 17.08 6.75
CA GLU A 181 -1.04 17.95 5.58
C GLU A 181 -1.77 17.35 4.37
N VAL A 182 -2.59 18.14 3.68
CA VAL A 182 -3.24 17.73 2.43
C VAL A 182 -2.26 17.86 1.27
N VAL A 183 -1.70 16.74 0.85
CA VAL A 183 -0.90 16.68 -0.38
C VAL A 183 -1.81 16.60 -1.60
N THR A 184 -1.49 17.36 -2.65
CA THR A 184 -2.08 17.19 -3.98
C THR A 184 -1.45 15.97 -4.65
N PRO A 185 -2.21 14.92 -5.04
CA PRO A 185 -1.62 13.72 -5.61
C PRO A 185 -0.94 13.99 -6.96
N VAL A 186 0.20 13.35 -7.19
CA VAL A 186 0.99 13.50 -8.42
C VAL A 186 1.07 12.18 -9.21
N LEU A 187 1.34 12.31 -10.51
CA LEU A 187 1.68 11.21 -11.41
C LEU A 187 3.19 10.93 -11.35
N LEU A 188 3.59 9.68 -11.61
CA LEU A 188 4.89 9.16 -11.18
C LEU A 188 5.68 8.61 -12.39
N ASP A 189 6.23 9.52 -13.20
CA ASP A 189 6.65 9.33 -14.61
C ASP A 189 8.13 9.64 -14.97
N ASP A 190 8.77 8.83 -15.86
CA ASP A 190 10.08 9.07 -16.56
C ASP A 190 10.31 8.21 -17.87
N GLN A 191 11.50 7.60 -18.24
CA GLN A 191 11.82 6.93 -19.57
C GLN A 191 12.95 5.72 -19.61
N ALA A 192 12.74 4.41 -20.08
CA ALA A 192 13.57 3.28 -20.80
C ALA A 192 13.08 1.71 -20.70
N LYS A 193 12.89 0.75 -21.70
CA LYS A 193 11.70 -0.27 -21.82
C LYS A 193 11.60 -1.76 -21.27
N HIS A 194 10.45 -2.19 -20.64
CA HIS A 194 9.71 -3.54 -20.46
C HIS A 194 10.36 -4.94 -20.06
N ILE A 195 9.66 -5.81 -19.25
CA ILE A 195 9.69 -7.34 -19.17
C ILE A 195 8.57 -7.89 -18.24
N VAL A 196 7.83 -9.01 -18.45
CA VAL A 196 6.94 -9.62 -17.37
C VAL A 196 6.29 -11.01 -17.57
N SER A 197 6.76 -11.87 -18.47
CA SER A 197 6.36 -13.30 -18.46
C SER A 197 4.84 -13.57 -18.50
N ALA A 198 4.12 -12.82 -19.33
CA ALA A 198 2.70 -12.98 -19.62
C ALA A 198 2.48 -12.77 -21.14
N PRO A 199 1.46 -13.35 -21.79
CA PRO A 199 0.34 -14.14 -21.25
C PRO A 199 0.73 -15.53 -20.71
N ILE A 200 -0.15 -16.16 -19.94
CA ILE A 200 0.12 -17.42 -19.23
C ILE A 200 -0.50 -18.62 -19.96
N HIS A 201 0.28 -19.70 -20.06
CA HIS A 201 -0.15 -20.97 -20.62
C HIS A 201 0.00 -22.08 -19.56
N ILE A 202 -1.10 -22.71 -19.18
CA ILE A 202 -1.10 -23.91 -18.33
C ILE A 202 -1.30 -25.13 -19.23
N GLN A 203 -0.50 -26.18 -19.04
CA GLN A 203 -0.50 -27.34 -19.94
C GLN A 203 -1.83 -28.11 -19.88
N GLY A 204 -2.68 -27.90 -20.89
CA GLY A 204 -4.00 -28.52 -21.03
C GLY A 204 -5.16 -27.52 -21.04
N ASP A 205 -4.93 -26.29 -20.58
CA ASP A 205 -5.91 -25.20 -20.58
C ASP A 205 -5.75 -24.29 -21.81
N SER A 206 -6.69 -23.37 -21.99
CA SER A 206 -6.52 -22.21 -22.88
C SER A 206 -5.54 -21.19 -22.30
N GLU A 207 -4.96 -20.36 -23.17
CA GLU A 207 -4.18 -19.18 -22.77
C GLU A 207 -5.00 -18.24 -21.88
N PHE A 208 -4.45 -17.85 -20.73
CA PHE A 208 -5.08 -16.94 -19.77
C PHE A 208 -4.64 -15.50 -20.04
N ARG A 209 -5.62 -14.61 -20.25
CA ARG A 209 -5.45 -13.21 -20.73
C ARG A 209 -6.22 -12.20 -19.88
N GLY A 210 -6.69 -12.59 -18.69
CA GLY A 210 -7.51 -11.77 -17.80
C GLY A 210 -9.01 -11.80 -18.13
N LYS A 211 -9.46 -12.83 -18.85
CA LYS A 211 -10.84 -12.93 -19.37
C LYS A 211 -11.86 -12.88 -18.24
N GLY A 212 -12.94 -12.14 -18.47
CA GLY A 212 -14.02 -11.96 -17.49
C GLY A 212 -13.67 -11.06 -16.31
N GLN A 213 -12.41 -10.62 -16.16
CA GLN A 213 -12.02 -9.73 -15.09
C GLN A 213 -12.32 -8.27 -15.43
N THR A 214 -12.55 -7.48 -14.38
CA THR A 214 -12.67 -6.02 -14.47
C THR A 214 -11.62 -5.38 -13.57
N ILE A 215 -10.79 -4.50 -14.14
CA ILE A 215 -9.82 -3.69 -13.41
C ILE A 215 -10.34 -2.26 -13.35
N ALA A 216 -10.39 -1.70 -12.14
CA ALA A 216 -10.61 -0.29 -11.94
C ALA A 216 -9.29 0.47 -12.09
N VAL A 217 -9.30 1.59 -12.80
CA VAL A 217 -8.12 2.47 -12.98
C VAL A 217 -8.47 3.86 -12.48
N PHE A 218 -7.62 4.41 -11.63
CA PHE A 218 -7.82 5.72 -11.01
C PHE A 218 -6.68 6.62 -11.45
N ASP A 219 -6.94 7.56 -12.35
CA ASP A 219 -5.89 8.28 -13.06
C ASP A 219 -6.41 9.60 -13.66
N SER A 220 -5.52 10.44 -14.19
CA SER A 220 -5.80 11.64 -15.01
C SER A 220 -7.08 11.55 -15.87
N GLY A 221 -7.17 10.61 -16.80
CA GLY A 221 -8.35 10.37 -17.64
C GLY A 221 -8.15 9.25 -18.65
N PHE A 222 -8.97 9.23 -19.70
CA PHE A 222 -8.85 8.27 -20.80
C PHE A 222 -9.05 8.92 -22.18
N ASP A 223 -7.99 8.97 -22.98
CA ASP A 223 -7.94 9.34 -24.40
C ASP A 223 -8.83 10.56 -24.76
N LEU A 224 -9.80 10.42 -25.67
CA LEU A 224 -10.76 11.48 -26.04
C LEU A 224 -12.02 11.53 -25.14
N GLY A 225 -12.09 10.67 -24.12
CA GLY A 225 -13.20 10.59 -23.18
C GLY A 225 -14.44 9.82 -23.67
N SER A 226 -14.28 8.95 -24.67
CA SER A 226 -15.31 8.03 -25.18
C SER A 226 -14.81 6.58 -25.07
N VAL A 227 -15.72 5.60 -24.96
CA VAL A 227 -15.39 4.16 -25.01
C VAL A 227 -15.51 3.60 -26.44
N GLU A 228 -16.15 4.36 -27.32
CA GLU A 228 -16.44 4.06 -28.72
C GLU A 228 -15.37 4.67 -29.63
N ASP A 229 -15.18 6.00 -29.56
CA ASP A 229 -14.04 6.70 -30.16
C ASP A 229 -12.89 6.73 -29.16
N CYS A 230 -12.19 5.60 -29.07
CA CYS A 230 -10.99 5.42 -28.27
C CYS A 230 -9.79 5.00 -29.14
N HIS A 231 -8.57 5.26 -28.66
CA HIS A 231 -7.34 4.78 -29.27
C HIS A 231 -7.43 3.25 -29.52
N PRO A 232 -7.07 2.73 -30.71
CA PRO A 232 -7.47 1.39 -31.17
C PRO A 232 -6.98 0.22 -30.30
N ALA A 233 -5.97 0.44 -29.45
CA ALA A 233 -5.58 -0.48 -28.39
C ALA A 233 -6.72 -0.85 -27.39
N PHE A 234 -7.82 -0.10 -27.35
CA PHE A 234 -8.91 -0.25 -26.38
C PHE A 234 -10.24 -0.74 -26.95
N THR A 235 -10.28 -1.11 -28.23
CA THR A 235 -11.51 -1.45 -28.96
C THR A 235 -12.32 -2.52 -28.21
N GLY A 236 -13.46 -2.12 -27.62
CA GLY A 236 -14.33 -3.01 -26.84
C GLY A 236 -13.80 -3.45 -25.46
N LYS A 237 -12.76 -2.80 -24.92
CA LYS A 237 -12.13 -3.15 -23.64
C LYS A 237 -12.55 -2.27 -22.44
N VAL A 238 -13.26 -1.16 -22.66
CA VAL A 238 -13.67 -0.24 -21.57
C VAL A 238 -15.17 -0.34 -21.33
N GLN A 239 -15.57 -0.65 -20.09
CA GLN A 239 -16.98 -0.69 -19.69
C GLN A 239 -17.54 0.70 -19.38
N LYS A 240 -16.74 1.53 -18.68
CA LYS A 240 -17.21 2.83 -18.17
C LYS A 240 -16.07 3.81 -17.92
N LEU A 241 -16.32 5.07 -18.27
CA LEU A 241 -15.59 6.24 -17.79
C LEU A 241 -16.41 6.95 -16.71
N ILE A 242 -15.77 7.32 -15.60
CA ILE A 242 -16.37 7.97 -14.42
C ILE A 242 -15.63 9.30 -14.18
N PRO A 243 -16.30 10.46 -14.23
CA PRO A 243 -15.66 11.73 -13.89
C PRO A 243 -15.54 11.88 -12.37
N VAL A 244 -14.36 12.26 -11.87
CA VAL A 244 -14.13 12.60 -10.45
C VAL A 244 -13.57 14.01 -10.33
N GLY A 245 -12.39 14.28 -10.89
CA GLY A 245 -11.73 15.59 -10.81
C GLY A 245 -12.44 16.70 -11.56
N ARG A 246 -13.21 16.36 -12.60
CA ARG A 246 -14.05 17.31 -13.38
C ARG A 246 -15.56 17.05 -13.22
N ALA A 247 -15.97 16.27 -12.21
CA ALA A 247 -17.36 15.84 -12.04
C ALA A 247 -18.38 17.01 -11.98
N SER A 248 -18.01 18.10 -11.31
CA SER A 248 -18.83 19.30 -11.14
C SER A 248 -18.62 20.38 -12.20
N ASP A 249 -17.73 20.19 -13.18
CA ASP A 249 -17.50 21.16 -14.26
C ASP A 249 -18.60 21.03 -15.33
N MET A 250 -19.68 21.77 -15.11
CA MET A 250 -20.86 21.82 -15.98
C MET A 250 -20.61 22.58 -17.29
N ASN A 251 -19.47 23.25 -17.46
CA ASN A 251 -19.09 23.90 -18.72
C ASN A 251 -18.50 22.91 -19.74
N ARG A 252 -18.22 21.68 -19.31
CA ARG A 252 -17.63 20.61 -20.12
C ARG A 252 -18.68 19.64 -20.67
N THR A 253 -18.39 19.07 -21.84
CA THR A 253 -19.11 17.88 -22.32
C THR A 253 -18.81 16.67 -21.43
N GLU A 254 -19.58 15.59 -21.58
CA GLU A 254 -19.32 14.35 -20.83
C GLU A 254 -17.92 13.80 -21.10
N SER A 255 -17.47 13.77 -22.36
CA SER A 255 -16.11 13.34 -22.73
C SER A 255 -15.05 14.27 -22.13
N GLN A 256 -15.24 15.59 -22.14
CA GLN A 256 -14.32 16.57 -21.54
C GLN A 256 -14.22 16.50 -20.01
N ARG A 257 -15.10 15.74 -19.33
CA ARG A 257 -14.97 15.43 -17.90
C ARG A 257 -14.17 14.15 -17.62
N VAL A 258 -13.80 13.40 -18.65
CA VAL A 258 -13.04 12.14 -18.55
C VAL A 258 -11.89 11.96 -19.56
N ASP A 259 -11.68 12.91 -20.48
CA ASP A 259 -10.55 12.96 -21.42
C ASP A 259 -9.18 12.95 -20.74
N ASP A 260 -8.14 12.53 -21.47
CA ASP A 260 -6.75 12.47 -20.96
C ASP A 260 -5.85 13.52 -21.64
N PRO A 261 -5.88 14.79 -21.20
CA PRO A 261 -4.97 15.81 -21.69
C PRO A 261 -3.54 15.68 -21.16
N LYS A 262 -3.24 14.71 -20.28
CA LYS A 262 -1.87 14.40 -19.84
C LYS A 262 -1.24 13.23 -20.61
N GLY A 263 -2.04 12.37 -21.20
CA GLY A 263 -1.63 11.13 -21.84
C GLY A 263 -1.11 10.06 -20.87
N HIS A 264 -1.49 10.10 -19.59
CA HIS A 264 -1.02 9.16 -18.58
C HIS A 264 -2.01 8.03 -18.32
N GLY A 265 -3.26 8.34 -17.99
CA GLY A 265 -4.26 7.31 -17.72
C GLY A 265 -4.51 6.42 -18.94
N THR A 266 -4.41 6.97 -20.15
CA THR A 266 -4.42 6.21 -21.41
C THR A 266 -3.25 5.22 -21.49
N HIS A 267 -2.05 5.65 -21.10
CA HIS A 267 -0.84 4.85 -21.17
C HIS A 267 -0.82 3.75 -20.08
N VAL A 268 -1.23 4.09 -18.87
CA VAL A 268 -1.52 3.16 -17.76
C VAL A 268 -2.54 2.11 -18.21
N CYS A 269 -3.70 2.51 -18.75
CA CYS A 269 -4.73 1.60 -19.25
C CYS A 269 -4.22 0.65 -20.34
N GLY A 270 -3.41 1.15 -21.29
CA GLY A 270 -2.87 0.35 -22.38
C GLY A 270 -1.86 -0.70 -21.91
N THR A 271 -1.17 -0.44 -20.80
CA THR A 271 -0.28 -1.40 -20.14
C THR A 271 -1.09 -2.56 -19.51
N ILE A 272 -2.33 -2.30 -19.08
CA ILE A 272 -3.23 -3.33 -18.55
C ILE A 272 -3.84 -4.16 -19.67
N VAL A 273 -4.64 -3.56 -20.57
CA VAL A 273 -5.54 -4.29 -21.49
C VAL A 273 -5.29 -4.07 -22.98
N GLY A 274 -4.26 -3.29 -23.35
CA GLY A 274 -4.06 -2.88 -24.74
C GLY A 274 -3.98 -4.08 -25.69
N GLN A 275 -4.87 -4.19 -26.68
CA GLN A 275 -4.78 -5.27 -27.67
C GLN A 275 -3.43 -5.22 -28.39
N GLU A 276 -2.82 -6.39 -28.63
CA GLU A 276 -1.53 -6.45 -29.31
C GLU A 276 -1.62 -5.87 -30.73
N ILE A 277 -0.84 -4.83 -30.99
CA ILE A 277 -0.74 -4.15 -32.28
C ILE A 277 0.73 -4.12 -32.71
N LYS A 278 0.97 -4.50 -33.98
CA LYS A 278 2.29 -4.40 -34.60
C LYS A 278 2.62 -2.93 -34.87
N THR A 279 3.77 -2.49 -34.37
CA THR A 279 4.30 -1.14 -34.59
C THR A 279 5.67 -1.17 -35.27
N SER A 280 6.17 -0.01 -35.68
CA SER A 280 7.54 0.22 -36.16
C SER A 280 8.64 -0.16 -35.15
N GLN A 281 8.27 -0.42 -33.89
CA GLN A 281 9.16 -0.85 -32.81
C GLN A 281 8.89 -2.32 -32.39
N GLY A 282 8.19 -3.11 -33.22
CA GLY A 282 7.69 -4.45 -32.90
C GLY A 282 6.28 -4.44 -32.29
N SER A 283 5.83 -5.56 -31.74
CA SER A 283 4.54 -5.62 -31.03
C SER A 283 4.51 -4.71 -29.80
N VAL A 284 3.34 -4.13 -29.55
CA VAL A 284 2.98 -3.42 -28.32
C VAL A 284 1.57 -3.84 -27.91
N GLY A 285 1.41 -4.23 -26.65
CA GLY A 285 0.14 -4.64 -26.05
C GLY A 285 0.25 -4.69 -24.53
N GLY A 286 -0.89 -4.73 -23.85
CA GLY A 286 -0.99 -4.88 -22.41
C GLY A 286 -0.85 -6.33 -21.95
N VAL A 287 -0.86 -6.51 -20.63
CA VAL A 287 -0.73 -7.82 -19.97
C VAL A 287 -2.03 -8.63 -20.05
N ALA A 288 -3.12 -8.07 -19.56
CA ALA A 288 -4.44 -8.70 -19.43
C ALA A 288 -5.36 -8.30 -20.59
N GLN A 289 -4.98 -8.69 -21.81
CA GLN A 289 -5.61 -8.18 -23.03
C GLN A 289 -7.10 -8.55 -23.18
N ASP A 290 -7.63 -9.56 -22.49
CA ASP A 290 -9.06 -9.92 -22.50
C ASP A 290 -9.81 -9.58 -21.22
N ALA A 291 -9.15 -8.85 -20.31
CA ALA A 291 -9.84 -8.15 -19.24
C ALA A 291 -10.52 -6.87 -19.75
N SER A 292 -11.28 -6.23 -18.86
CA SER A 292 -12.00 -4.99 -19.15
C SER A 292 -11.74 -3.90 -18.10
N LEU A 293 -11.92 -2.64 -18.48
CA LEU A 293 -11.60 -1.48 -17.63
C LEU A 293 -12.81 -0.65 -17.20
N VAL A 294 -12.71 -0.11 -15.98
CA VAL A 294 -13.55 0.95 -15.44
C VAL A 294 -12.63 2.08 -15.00
N ILE A 295 -12.73 3.25 -15.61
CA ILE A 295 -11.70 4.30 -15.48
C ILE A 295 -12.30 5.53 -14.80
N SER A 296 -11.70 5.96 -13.71
CA SER A 296 -12.10 7.12 -12.92
C SER A 296 -11.12 8.28 -13.15
N SER A 297 -11.59 9.35 -13.81
CA SER A 297 -10.78 10.52 -14.16
C SER A 297 -10.61 11.46 -12.97
N LEU A 298 -9.40 11.51 -12.42
CA LEU A 298 -8.97 12.27 -11.24
C LEU A 298 -8.45 13.66 -11.55
N GLU A 299 -8.04 13.96 -12.79
CA GLU A 299 -7.52 15.29 -13.13
C GLU A 299 -8.61 16.36 -13.02
N LYS A 300 -8.28 17.50 -12.42
CA LYS A 300 -9.13 18.69 -12.26
C LYS A 300 -9.12 19.58 -13.51
N ALA A 301 -9.90 20.66 -13.50
CA ALA A 301 -9.89 21.65 -14.59
C ALA A 301 -8.56 22.45 -14.70
N ASP A 302 -7.81 22.57 -13.61
CA ASP A 302 -6.50 23.24 -13.53
C ASP A 302 -5.31 22.37 -14.00
N GLY A 303 -5.52 21.05 -14.15
CA GLY A 303 -4.49 20.10 -14.55
C GLY A 303 -3.77 19.38 -13.40
N ASP A 304 -4.16 19.57 -12.14
CA ASP A 304 -3.70 18.72 -11.02
C ASP A 304 -4.65 17.54 -10.77
N LEU A 305 -4.29 16.58 -9.91
CA LEU A 305 -5.23 15.55 -9.47
C LEU A 305 -6.10 16.03 -8.30
N ILE A 306 -7.32 15.53 -8.21
CA ILE A 306 -8.19 15.77 -7.07
C ILE A 306 -7.75 14.93 -5.86
N SER A 307 -7.51 15.59 -4.73
CA SER A 307 -7.35 14.91 -3.44
C SER A 307 -8.72 14.46 -2.93
N VAL A 308 -9.02 13.16 -3.07
CA VAL A 308 -10.31 12.56 -2.67
C VAL A 308 -10.32 12.28 -1.17
N ALA A 309 -11.42 12.66 -0.50
CA ALA A 309 -11.58 12.58 0.95
C ALA A 309 -13.05 12.27 1.33
N PRO A 310 -13.34 11.15 2.03
CA PRO A 310 -12.44 10.03 2.32
C PRO A 310 -12.07 9.27 1.04
N LEU A 311 -10.87 8.68 0.98
CA LEU A 311 -10.36 8.04 -0.24
C LEU A 311 -11.12 6.76 -0.60
N LYS A 312 -11.62 6.00 0.38
CA LYS A 312 -12.32 4.71 0.16
C LYS A 312 -13.54 4.83 -0.75
N ALA A 313 -14.21 5.98 -0.76
CA ALA A 313 -15.36 6.27 -1.62
C ALA A 313 -15.03 6.17 -3.12
N LEU A 314 -13.75 6.34 -3.50
CA LEU A 314 -13.27 6.22 -4.87
C LEU A 314 -13.41 4.78 -5.42
N TYR A 315 -13.14 3.78 -4.57
CA TYR A 315 -13.14 2.36 -4.96
C TYR A 315 -14.53 1.73 -4.98
N GLU A 316 -15.50 2.33 -4.26
CA GLU A 316 -16.83 1.76 -4.07
C GLU A 316 -17.61 1.56 -5.37
N VAL A 317 -17.68 2.56 -6.25
CA VAL A 317 -18.49 2.46 -7.48
C VAL A 317 -17.92 1.41 -8.45
N PRO A 318 -16.61 1.38 -8.77
CA PRO A 318 -16.04 0.30 -9.59
C PRO A 318 -16.22 -1.09 -8.98
N TYR A 319 -16.06 -1.26 -7.66
CA TYR A 319 -16.22 -2.54 -6.98
C TYR A 319 -17.67 -3.04 -6.94
N LYS A 320 -18.61 -2.17 -6.53
CA LYS A 320 -20.03 -2.51 -6.29
C LYS A 320 -20.87 -2.54 -7.57
N THR A 321 -20.64 -1.59 -8.49
CA THR A 321 -21.48 -1.41 -9.68
C THR A 321 -20.93 -2.11 -10.91
N TYR A 322 -19.60 -2.19 -11.05
CA TYR A 322 -18.94 -2.72 -12.24
C TYR A 322 -18.10 -3.98 -11.98
N GLY A 323 -18.19 -4.56 -10.77
CA GLY A 323 -17.55 -5.83 -10.45
C GLY A 323 -16.02 -5.80 -10.38
N ALA A 324 -15.38 -4.62 -10.34
CA ALA A 324 -13.93 -4.53 -10.34
C ALA A 324 -13.30 -5.15 -9.07
N ARG A 325 -12.34 -6.06 -9.27
CA ARG A 325 -11.62 -6.76 -8.18
C ARG A 325 -10.14 -6.39 -8.06
N VAL A 326 -9.57 -5.84 -9.12
CA VAL A 326 -8.24 -5.22 -9.10
C VAL A 326 -8.39 -3.72 -9.29
N HIS A 327 -7.67 -2.92 -8.51
CA HIS A 327 -7.80 -1.47 -8.50
C HIS A 327 -6.41 -0.83 -8.66
N SER A 328 -6.08 -0.34 -9.86
CA SER A 328 -4.78 0.21 -10.21
C SER A 328 -4.70 1.72 -9.96
N ASN A 329 -3.72 2.15 -9.15
CA ASN A 329 -3.48 3.54 -8.80
C ASN A 329 -2.03 3.91 -9.13
N SER A 330 -1.84 4.62 -10.25
CA SER A 330 -0.53 5.09 -10.75
C SER A 330 -0.26 6.54 -10.33
N TRP A 331 -0.48 6.82 -9.05
CA TRP A 331 -0.36 8.13 -8.44
C TRP A 331 -0.10 7.99 -6.95
N GLY A 332 0.33 9.07 -6.29
CA GLY A 332 0.49 9.10 -4.84
C GLY A 332 0.86 10.47 -4.32
N ASP A 333 1.06 10.56 -3.00
CA ASP A 333 1.66 11.74 -2.39
C ASP A 333 3.10 11.97 -2.87
N GLY A 334 3.41 13.22 -3.25
CA GLY A 334 4.78 13.70 -3.20
C GLY A 334 5.32 13.78 -1.77
N LEU A 335 6.58 14.18 -1.60
CA LEU A 335 7.24 14.31 -0.29
C LEU A 335 6.68 15.43 0.65
N GLY A 336 5.51 15.98 0.33
CA GLY A 336 4.87 17.08 1.07
C GLY A 336 5.73 18.35 1.19
N ILE A 337 5.29 19.25 2.06
CA ILE A 337 6.07 20.43 2.43
C ILE A 337 7.32 19.97 3.22
N GLY A 338 8.46 20.63 2.96
CA GLY A 338 9.74 20.28 3.60
C GLY A 338 10.43 19.01 3.05
N ARG A 339 9.90 18.39 1.99
CA ARG A 339 10.47 17.22 1.26
C ARG A 339 10.94 16.08 2.17
N ARG A 340 10.02 15.39 2.86
CA ARG A 340 10.30 14.24 3.74
C ARG A 340 9.40 13.05 3.43
N GLN A 341 9.74 11.86 3.92
CA GLN A 341 8.85 10.70 3.81
C GLN A 341 7.51 10.99 4.50
N ARG A 342 6.40 10.60 3.87
CA ARG A 342 5.06 10.68 4.44
C ARG A 342 4.83 9.49 5.39
N PRO A 343 4.31 9.71 6.62
CA PRO A 343 3.85 8.61 7.45
C PRO A 343 2.54 8.02 6.92
N TYR A 344 2.13 6.89 7.49
CA TYR A 344 0.77 6.37 7.40
C TYR A 344 -0.22 7.40 7.93
N GLY A 345 -1.13 7.85 7.07
CA GLY A 345 -2.17 8.84 7.39
C GLY A 345 -3.55 8.39 6.92
N LYS A 346 -4.50 9.32 6.93
CA LYS A 346 -5.93 9.05 6.69
C LYS A 346 -6.22 8.34 5.38
N ALA A 347 -5.45 8.63 4.32
CA ALA A 347 -5.57 7.97 3.02
C ALA A 347 -5.15 6.49 3.05
N ALA A 348 -4.10 6.15 3.81
CA ALA A 348 -3.68 4.77 4.01
C ALA A 348 -4.71 3.98 4.84
N ALA A 349 -5.28 4.64 5.87
CA ALA A 349 -6.35 4.07 6.69
C ALA A 349 -7.62 3.77 5.86
N ASP A 350 -8.01 4.63 4.92
CA ASP A 350 -9.14 4.37 4.00
C ASP A 350 -8.90 3.16 3.10
N ILE A 351 -7.66 2.97 2.62
CA ILE A 351 -7.29 1.82 1.77
C ILE A 351 -7.36 0.52 2.60
N ASP A 352 -6.79 0.53 3.81
CA ASP A 352 -6.81 -0.63 4.70
C ASP A 352 -8.23 -1.01 5.13
N GLU A 353 -9.05 -0.02 5.50
CA GLU A 353 -10.47 -0.20 5.84
C GLU A 353 -11.27 -0.75 4.65
N PHE A 354 -11.05 -0.20 3.43
CA PHE A 354 -11.73 -0.68 2.23
C PHE A 354 -11.40 -2.15 1.94
N VAL A 355 -10.13 -2.55 1.99
CA VAL A 355 -9.73 -3.95 1.73
C VAL A 355 -10.14 -4.89 2.86
N ARG A 356 -10.16 -4.44 4.13
CA ARG A 356 -10.68 -5.24 5.26
C ARG A 356 -12.16 -5.54 5.08
N ASN A 357 -12.95 -4.55 4.65
CA ASN A 357 -14.40 -4.65 4.46
C ASN A 357 -14.81 -5.29 3.13
N ASN A 358 -13.93 -5.32 2.13
CA ASN A 358 -14.17 -5.91 0.81
C ASN A 358 -13.01 -6.87 0.48
N PRO A 359 -12.94 -8.04 1.16
CA PRO A 359 -11.73 -8.87 1.20
C PRO A 359 -11.37 -9.55 -0.13
N ASP A 360 -12.20 -9.46 -1.17
CA ASP A 360 -11.95 -9.89 -2.55
C ASP A 360 -11.45 -8.75 -3.48
N ALA A 361 -11.28 -7.52 -2.97
CA ALA A 361 -10.79 -6.37 -3.73
C ALA A 361 -9.32 -6.04 -3.41
N LEU A 362 -8.40 -6.26 -4.36
CA LEU A 362 -6.99 -5.90 -4.21
C LEU A 362 -6.70 -4.51 -4.79
N ILE A 363 -6.32 -3.58 -3.91
CA ILE A 363 -5.80 -2.27 -4.29
C ILE A 363 -4.30 -2.39 -4.61
N CYS A 364 -3.91 -1.95 -5.81
CA CYS A 364 -2.53 -1.81 -6.25
C CYS A 364 -2.13 -0.33 -6.27
N PHE A 365 -0.98 0.01 -5.70
CA PHE A 365 -0.43 1.37 -5.68
C PHE A 365 1.01 1.41 -6.17
N SER A 366 1.34 2.41 -6.97
CA SER A 366 2.72 2.80 -7.27
C SER A 366 3.46 3.23 -6.02
N ALA A 367 4.69 2.74 -5.81
CA ALA A 367 5.48 3.07 -4.61
C ALA A 367 5.83 4.56 -4.46
N GLY A 368 5.85 5.30 -5.58
CA GLY A 368 6.32 6.67 -5.68
C GLY A 368 7.55 6.78 -6.59
N ASN A 369 7.79 7.98 -7.11
CA ASN A 369 9.03 8.35 -7.81
C ASN A 369 9.87 9.31 -6.94
N ASN A 370 9.64 9.31 -5.62
CA ASN A 370 10.16 10.33 -4.72
C ASN A 370 11.66 10.16 -4.41
N ASN A 371 12.28 9.02 -4.74
CA ASN A 371 13.70 8.79 -4.54
C ASN A 371 14.57 9.82 -5.29
N LEU A 372 14.10 10.28 -6.45
CA LEU A 372 14.72 11.37 -7.21
C LEU A 372 14.91 12.64 -6.35
N TYR A 373 13.83 13.09 -5.71
CA TYR A 373 13.83 14.31 -4.88
C TYR A 373 14.56 14.15 -3.54
N MET A 374 14.69 12.92 -3.02
CA MET A 374 15.53 12.64 -1.85
C MET A 374 17.02 12.72 -2.20
N ASN A 375 17.42 12.18 -3.36
CA ASN A 375 18.80 12.25 -3.85
C ASN A 375 19.22 13.69 -4.22
N GLU A 376 18.29 14.53 -4.68
CA GLU A 376 18.52 15.99 -4.84
C GLU A 376 18.81 16.70 -3.51
N ARG A 377 18.21 16.23 -2.41
CA ARG A 377 18.27 16.86 -1.08
C ARG A 377 19.51 16.44 -0.30
N GLU A 378 19.70 15.13 -0.14
CA GLU A 378 20.77 14.52 0.67
C GLU A 378 21.60 13.56 -0.21
N PRO A 379 22.41 14.07 -1.16
CA PRO A 379 23.23 13.25 -2.05
C PRO A 379 24.32 12.51 -1.25
N SER A 380 23.97 11.31 -0.80
CA SER A 380 24.79 10.44 0.03
C SER A 380 24.55 8.97 -0.32
N ASP A 381 25.46 8.07 0.08
CA ASP A 381 25.31 6.63 -0.13
C ASP A 381 24.12 6.03 0.65
N LEU A 382 23.60 6.76 1.65
CA LEU A 382 22.44 6.40 2.47
C LEU A 382 21.14 6.81 1.76
N GLN A 383 20.69 5.99 0.81
CA GLN A 383 19.44 6.21 0.08
C GLN A 383 18.25 6.25 1.05
N LEU A 384 17.60 7.41 1.15
CA LEU A 384 16.60 7.67 2.19
C LEU A 384 15.21 7.11 1.85
N PRO A 385 14.45 6.63 2.86
CA PRO A 385 13.07 6.20 2.70
C PRO A 385 12.17 7.26 2.04
N SER A 386 11.34 6.83 1.09
CA SER A 386 10.64 7.70 0.13
C SER A 386 9.25 7.19 -0.31
N ILE A 387 8.73 6.11 0.29
CA ILE A 387 7.34 5.65 0.10
C ILE A 387 6.35 6.75 0.54
N GLY A 388 5.34 7.03 -0.30
CA GLY A 388 4.23 7.96 0.01
C GLY A 388 3.11 7.32 0.83
N SER A 389 2.16 8.10 1.37
CA SER A 389 1.22 7.59 2.39
C SER A 389 0.29 6.48 1.86
N GLN A 390 -0.30 6.63 0.66
CA GLN A 390 -1.15 5.59 0.06
C GLN A 390 -0.39 4.28 -0.19
N ALA A 391 0.86 4.41 -0.67
CA ALA A 391 1.78 3.31 -0.89
C ALA A 391 2.29 2.66 0.42
N ALA A 392 2.08 3.31 1.57
CA ALA A 392 2.34 2.78 2.89
C ALA A 392 1.13 2.05 3.53
N ALA A 393 -0.03 1.93 2.85
CA ALA A 393 -1.14 1.11 3.35
C ALA A 393 -0.73 -0.37 3.50
N LYS A 394 -1.24 -1.06 4.53
CA LYS A 394 -0.89 -2.46 4.86
C LYS A 394 -1.51 -3.45 3.87
N ASN A 395 -2.76 -3.22 3.50
CA ASN A 395 -3.61 -4.17 2.77
C ASN A 395 -3.55 -3.96 1.24
N CYS A 396 -2.86 -2.93 0.75
CA CYS A 396 -2.56 -2.78 -0.68
C CYS A 396 -1.33 -3.60 -1.10
N LEU A 397 -1.21 -3.88 -2.40
CA LEU A 397 0.04 -4.30 -3.02
C LEU A 397 0.75 -3.06 -3.59
N THR A 398 1.87 -2.69 -3.00
CA THR A 398 2.70 -1.56 -3.43
C THR A 398 3.77 -2.02 -4.40
N VAL A 399 3.87 -1.36 -5.55
CA VAL A 399 4.71 -1.77 -6.68
C VAL A 399 5.81 -0.74 -6.95
N GLY A 400 7.06 -1.14 -6.78
CA GLY A 400 8.23 -0.38 -7.23
C GLY A 400 8.63 -0.72 -8.67
N ALA A 401 9.56 0.05 -9.23
CA ALA A 401 9.99 -0.10 -10.63
C ALA A 401 11.39 -0.72 -10.72
N SER A 402 11.52 -1.83 -11.45
CA SER A 402 12.81 -2.38 -11.91
C SER A 402 13.15 -1.90 -13.33
N GLY A 403 14.39 -2.17 -13.76
CA GLY A 403 14.81 -2.12 -15.15
C GLY A 403 14.22 -3.25 -15.99
N SER A 404 14.77 -3.44 -17.20
CA SER A 404 13.99 -3.98 -18.30
C SER A 404 14.81 -4.44 -19.52
N THR A 405 14.38 -5.47 -20.26
CA THR A 405 15.18 -6.10 -21.33
C THR A 405 15.28 -5.25 -22.59
N ARG A 406 14.22 -4.52 -22.96
CA ARG A 406 14.11 -3.89 -24.28
C ARG A 406 14.90 -2.58 -24.31
N THR A 407 16.03 -2.63 -25.00
CA THR A 407 16.83 -1.46 -25.38
C THR A 407 16.01 -0.47 -26.22
N VAL A 408 16.28 0.83 -26.06
CA VAL A 408 15.71 1.89 -26.91
C VAL A 408 16.79 2.90 -27.25
N GLU A 409 16.92 3.25 -28.53
CA GLU A 409 17.80 4.32 -29.00
C GLU A 409 17.12 5.69 -28.82
N ASP A 410 17.81 6.66 -28.19
CA ASP A 410 17.33 8.04 -28.12
C ASP A 410 17.45 8.71 -29.50
N PRO A 411 16.34 9.07 -30.16
CA PRO A 411 16.35 9.63 -31.51
C PRO A 411 17.03 11.01 -31.62
N LYS A 412 17.44 11.63 -30.51
CA LYS A 412 18.17 12.90 -30.49
C LYS A 412 19.69 12.75 -30.56
N ASN A 413 20.25 11.61 -30.16
CA ASN A 413 21.70 11.44 -30.01
C ASN A 413 22.25 10.03 -30.33
N GLY A 414 21.39 9.04 -30.61
CA GLY A 414 21.81 7.68 -30.96
C GLY A 414 22.34 6.84 -29.79
N LYS A 415 22.20 7.32 -28.53
CA LYS A 415 22.56 6.55 -27.34
C LYS A 415 21.47 5.50 -27.10
N VAL A 416 21.88 4.25 -26.92
CA VAL A 416 20.99 3.22 -26.35
C VAL A 416 20.78 3.52 -24.87
N ASP A 417 19.51 3.63 -24.47
CA ASP A 417 19.08 3.74 -23.09
C ASP A 417 18.45 2.42 -22.63
N TRP A 418 18.92 1.94 -21.48
CA TRP A 418 18.67 0.61 -20.95
C TRP A 418 19.04 0.58 -19.46
N LEU A 419 18.29 -0.19 -18.68
CA LEU A 419 18.60 -0.52 -17.30
C LEU A 419 18.36 -2.01 -17.13
N ASP A 420 19.26 -2.68 -16.41
CA ASP A 420 19.26 -4.12 -16.27
C ASP A 420 17.95 -4.65 -15.63
N PRO A 421 17.37 -5.77 -16.11
CA PRO A 421 16.25 -6.47 -15.49
C PRO A 421 16.29 -6.59 -13.96
N ASP A 422 17.48 -6.75 -13.40
CA ASP A 422 17.70 -6.97 -11.97
C ASP A 422 18.10 -5.71 -11.21
N GLN A 423 18.18 -4.56 -11.88
CA GLN A 423 18.41 -3.26 -11.25
C GLN A 423 17.09 -2.53 -10.95
N ILE A 424 17.11 -1.65 -9.96
CA ILE A 424 15.96 -0.82 -9.58
C ILE A 424 16.02 0.51 -10.33
N CYS A 425 14.88 0.93 -10.88
CA CYS A 425 14.72 2.21 -11.56
C CYS A 425 15.11 3.36 -10.62
N PRO A 426 16.06 4.25 -10.97
CA PRO A 426 16.65 5.21 -10.02
C PRO A 426 15.65 6.12 -9.30
N VAL A 427 14.52 6.46 -9.93
CA VAL A 427 13.48 7.29 -9.33
C VAL A 427 12.56 6.53 -8.36
N SER A 428 12.49 5.19 -8.45
CA SER A 428 11.57 4.35 -7.68
C SER A 428 11.75 4.59 -6.18
N SER A 429 10.67 5.02 -5.52
CA SER A 429 10.61 5.15 -4.07
C SER A 429 10.99 3.85 -3.36
N ARG A 430 11.68 4.02 -2.24
CA ARG A 430 12.29 2.96 -1.44
C ARG A 430 11.76 3.02 -0.01
N GLY A 431 11.63 1.87 0.62
CA GLY A 431 11.22 1.74 2.00
C GLY A 431 12.35 1.98 3.02
N PRO A 432 12.15 1.47 4.25
CA PRO A 432 10.86 0.99 4.77
C PRO A 432 9.83 2.14 4.85
N THR A 433 8.59 1.88 5.28
CA THR A 433 7.68 2.98 5.64
C THR A 433 8.23 3.78 6.83
N ALA A 434 7.62 4.93 7.16
CA ALA A 434 8.01 5.68 8.36
C ALA A 434 7.90 4.80 9.63
N GLU A 435 6.88 3.93 9.67
CA GLU A 435 6.60 2.91 10.70
C GLU A 435 7.41 1.61 10.52
N LYS A 436 8.48 1.65 9.71
CA LYS A 436 9.51 0.61 9.50
C LYS A 436 9.08 -0.65 8.75
N ARG A 437 7.91 -0.63 8.11
CA ARG A 437 7.33 -1.77 7.36
C ARG A 437 7.98 -1.95 5.99
N ILE A 438 8.06 -3.19 5.50
CA ILE A 438 8.60 -3.51 4.16
C ILE A 438 7.66 -2.93 3.09
N LYS A 439 8.18 -1.97 2.31
CA LYS A 439 7.56 -1.42 1.10
C LYS A 439 8.66 -1.04 0.10
N PRO A 440 8.48 -1.17 -1.23
CA PRO A 440 7.33 -1.80 -1.90
C PRO A 440 7.16 -3.27 -1.50
N ASP A 441 6.00 -3.86 -1.79
CA ASP A 441 5.80 -5.30 -1.58
C ASP A 441 6.53 -6.10 -2.66
N VAL A 442 6.45 -5.64 -3.91
CA VAL A 442 7.11 -6.24 -5.09
C VAL A 442 7.60 -5.15 -6.03
N VAL A 443 8.45 -5.52 -7.00
CA VAL A 443 8.76 -4.66 -8.16
C VAL A 443 8.29 -5.30 -9.46
N ALA A 444 8.09 -4.47 -10.47
CA ALA A 444 7.97 -4.91 -11.86
C ALA A 444 8.73 -3.94 -12.75
N PRO A 445 9.10 -4.32 -13.98
CA PRO A 445 9.67 -3.39 -14.94
C PRO A 445 8.75 -2.19 -15.12
N GLY A 446 9.22 -1.05 -14.62
CA GLY A 446 8.52 0.23 -14.64
C GLY A 446 9.31 1.22 -15.48
N PHE A 447 10.01 0.74 -16.50
CA PHE A 447 10.92 1.53 -17.29
C PHE A 447 10.35 1.50 -18.77
N ASN A 448 10.23 2.67 -19.44
CA ASN A 448 9.55 3.11 -20.72
C ASN A 448 8.21 2.51 -21.14
N ILE A 449 7.91 1.24 -20.84
CA ILE A 449 6.67 0.52 -21.16
C ILE A 449 5.91 1.12 -22.36
N PHE A 450 6.19 0.68 -23.59
CA PHE A 450 5.41 1.17 -24.74
C PHE A 450 3.94 0.89 -24.49
N SER A 451 3.13 1.94 -24.58
CA SER A 451 1.69 1.86 -24.44
C SER A 451 1.01 2.96 -25.25
N ALA A 452 -0.31 2.89 -25.35
CA ALA A 452 -1.14 3.84 -26.08
C ALA A 452 -0.87 5.28 -25.64
N HIS A 453 -0.64 6.17 -26.59
CA HIS A 453 -0.61 7.61 -26.35
C HIS A 453 -2.02 8.17 -26.49
N SER A 454 -2.41 9.09 -25.60
CA SER A 454 -3.68 9.82 -25.75
C SER A 454 -3.66 10.63 -27.05
N ARG A 455 -4.75 10.51 -27.81
CA ARG A 455 -5.00 11.29 -29.04
C ARG A 455 -5.46 12.71 -28.75
N HIS A 456 -5.69 13.06 -27.48
CA HIS A 456 -6.14 14.38 -27.09
C HIS A 456 -5.06 15.45 -27.43
N PRO A 457 -5.37 16.57 -28.15
CA PRO A 457 -4.35 17.49 -28.67
C PRO A 457 -3.41 18.21 -27.67
N ARG A 458 -3.73 18.19 -26.37
CA ARG A 458 -2.87 18.70 -25.27
C ARG A 458 -1.99 17.61 -24.61
N ALA A 459 -2.15 16.33 -25.00
CA ALA A 459 -1.43 15.21 -24.41
C ALA A 459 0.08 15.47 -24.40
N LYS A 460 0.71 15.33 -23.23
CA LYS A 460 2.10 15.72 -23.05
C LYS A 460 3.01 14.85 -23.91
N THR A 461 3.73 15.47 -24.84
CA THR A 461 4.79 14.83 -25.60
C THR A 461 6.06 14.74 -24.76
N PHE A 462 6.17 13.67 -23.98
CA PHE A 462 7.43 13.28 -23.36
C PHE A 462 8.50 13.08 -24.45
N SER A 463 9.76 13.38 -24.14
CA SER A 463 10.87 12.95 -25.00
C SER A 463 10.89 11.43 -25.10
N GLY A 464 11.49 10.90 -26.17
CA GLY A 464 11.60 9.46 -26.32
C GLY A 464 11.53 8.94 -27.75
N ALA A 465 11.66 7.62 -27.86
CA ALA A 465 11.25 6.89 -29.05
C ALA A 465 9.72 6.78 -29.12
N GLU A 466 9.21 6.84 -30.35
CA GLU A 466 7.79 6.71 -30.65
C GLU A 466 7.57 5.46 -31.52
N ALA A 467 6.37 4.89 -31.44
CA ALA A 467 5.96 3.75 -32.23
C ALA A 467 4.69 4.11 -33.02
N THR A 468 4.74 3.83 -34.31
CA THR A 468 3.67 4.05 -35.31
C THR A 468 3.18 2.69 -35.80
N SER A 469 1.94 2.59 -36.29
CA SER A 469 1.42 1.36 -36.90
C SER A 469 0.92 1.60 -38.32
N GLU A 470 1.29 0.75 -39.27
CA GLU A 470 0.79 0.80 -40.65
C GLU A 470 -0.74 0.63 -40.72
N SER A 471 -1.33 -0.09 -39.75
CA SER A 471 -2.78 -0.27 -39.63
C SER A 471 -3.50 0.94 -39.02
N TYR A 472 -2.78 1.80 -38.30
CA TYR A 472 -3.32 2.95 -37.59
C TYR A 472 -2.34 4.13 -37.66
N PRO A 473 -2.18 4.79 -38.83
CA PRO A 473 -1.15 5.80 -39.03
C PRO A 473 -1.37 7.09 -38.24
N GLU A 474 -2.61 7.38 -37.84
CA GLU A 474 -3.03 8.58 -37.11
C GLU A 474 -2.84 8.47 -35.57
N VAL A 475 -2.27 7.37 -35.06
CA VAL A 475 -2.10 7.13 -33.61
C VAL A 475 -0.70 6.65 -33.27
N LEU A 476 -0.32 6.84 -32.00
CA LEU A 476 1.04 6.62 -31.52
C LEU A 476 1.05 5.76 -30.25
N TRP A 477 2.09 4.94 -30.12
CA TRP A 477 2.49 4.33 -28.86
C TRP A 477 3.75 5.03 -28.39
N LYS A 478 3.73 5.55 -27.15
CA LYS A 478 4.86 6.31 -26.59
C LYS A 478 5.41 5.68 -25.34
N ILE A 479 6.55 6.19 -24.95
CA ILE A 479 7.31 5.73 -23.80
C ILE A 479 7.00 6.50 -22.52
N ARG A 480 6.95 5.79 -21.38
CA ARG A 480 6.96 6.31 -20.00
C ARG A 480 7.52 5.26 -19.02
N SER A 481 8.46 5.66 -18.16
CA SER A 481 8.90 4.94 -16.96
C SER A 481 8.19 5.45 -15.72
N GLY A 482 8.57 4.89 -14.57
CA GLY A 482 8.15 5.25 -13.24
C GLY A 482 7.32 4.14 -12.62
N THR A 483 7.11 4.25 -11.32
CA THR A 483 6.24 3.31 -10.59
C THR A 483 4.79 3.34 -11.11
N SER A 484 4.39 4.42 -11.79
CA SER A 484 3.18 4.52 -12.62
C SER A 484 3.01 3.39 -13.64
N HIS A 485 4.07 2.77 -14.14
CA HIS A 485 4.01 1.81 -15.26
C HIS A 485 4.30 0.36 -14.83
N ALA A 486 5.02 0.19 -13.71
CA ALA A 486 5.10 -1.10 -13.02
C ALA A 486 3.74 -1.51 -12.42
N THR A 487 2.96 -0.56 -11.90
CA THR A 487 1.67 -0.80 -11.21
C THR A 487 0.52 -1.35 -12.10
N PRO A 488 0.20 -0.76 -13.28
CA PRO A 488 -0.85 -1.27 -14.16
C PRO A 488 -0.49 -2.64 -14.72
N LEU A 489 0.80 -2.84 -14.99
CA LEU A 489 1.34 -4.12 -15.37
C LEU A 489 1.00 -5.17 -14.29
N VAL A 490 1.43 -4.96 -13.03
CA VAL A 490 1.13 -5.90 -11.93
C VAL A 490 -0.38 -6.10 -11.76
N SER A 491 -1.18 -5.05 -11.95
CA SER A 491 -2.65 -5.12 -11.93
C SER A 491 -3.21 -6.05 -13.04
N GLY A 492 -2.60 -6.05 -14.23
CA GLY A 492 -2.89 -7.00 -15.30
C GLY A 492 -2.45 -8.43 -14.95
N CYS A 493 -1.28 -8.61 -14.33
CA CYS A 493 -0.84 -9.93 -13.85
C CYS A 493 -1.83 -10.51 -12.81
N ILE A 494 -2.34 -9.67 -11.90
CA ILE A 494 -3.35 -10.08 -10.92
C ILE A 494 -4.69 -10.43 -11.59
N ALA A 495 -5.09 -9.73 -12.67
CA ALA A 495 -6.28 -10.11 -13.44
C ALA A 495 -6.13 -11.49 -14.09
N ILE A 496 -4.97 -11.82 -14.66
CA ILE A 496 -4.68 -13.18 -15.14
C ILE A 496 -4.73 -14.18 -13.97
N LEU A 497 -4.15 -13.85 -12.82
CA LEU A 497 -4.16 -14.70 -11.63
C LEU A 497 -5.59 -14.97 -11.11
N CYS A 498 -6.48 -13.97 -11.17
CA CYS A 498 -7.90 -14.12 -10.84
C CYS A 498 -8.61 -15.08 -11.81
N GLU A 499 -8.37 -14.98 -13.12
CA GLU A 499 -8.92 -15.90 -14.13
C GLU A 499 -8.49 -17.36 -13.84
N VAL A 500 -7.21 -17.57 -13.52
CA VAL A 500 -6.65 -18.89 -13.18
C VAL A 500 -7.20 -19.42 -11.84
N LEU A 501 -7.37 -18.56 -10.83
CA LEU A 501 -7.98 -18.96 -9.57
C LEU A 501 -9.46 -19.35 -9.74
N GLN A 502 -10.20 -18.62 -10.59
CA GLN A 502 -11.58 -18.92 -10.93
C GLN A 502 -11.73 -20.23 -11.71
N SER A 503 -10.86 -20.51 -12.69
CA SER A 503 -10.88 -21.80 -13.41
C SER A 503 -10.54 -22.98 -12.48
N LYS A 504 -9.68 -22.77 -11.48
CA LYS A 504 -9.35 -23.72 -10.40
C LYS A 504 -10.40 -23.76 -9.26
N GLY A 505 -11.55 -23.11 -9.42
CA GLY A 505 -12.69 -23.18 -8.50
C GLY A 505 -12.75 -22.11 -7.40
N CYS A 506 -11.74 -21.26 -7.26
CA CYS A 506 -11.72 -20.15 -6.31
C CYS A 506 -12.40 -18.91 -6.93
N GLN A 507 -13.74 -18.83 -6.82
CA GLN A 507 -14.53 -17.81 -7.53
C GLN A 507 -14.25 -16.37 -7.10
N ASN A 508 -14.13 -16.14 -5.78
CA ASN A 508 -13.80 -14.85 -5.18
C ASN A 508 -12.46 -14.97 -4.44
N PRO A 509 -11.31 -14.88 -5.14
CA PRO A 509 -10.00 -15.02 -4.50
C PRO A 509 -9.74 -13.82 -3.56
N PRO A 510 -9.36 -14.05 -2.29
CA PRO A 510 -9.07 -12.96 -1.37
C PRO A 510 -7.92 -12.07 -1.85
N ALA A 511 -8.01 -10.76 -1.62
CA ALA A 511 -6.96 -9.78 -1.88
C ALA A 511 -5.63 -10.17 -1.21
N ALA A 512 -5.71 -10.70 0.02
CA ALA A 512 -4.57 -11.26 0.73
C ALA A 512 -3.96 -12.48 -0.01
N LEU A 513 -4.78 -13.37 -0.59
CA LEU A 513 -4.31 -14.53 -1.38
C LEU A 513 -3.60 -14.09 -2.66
N LEU A 514 -4.20 -13.14 -3.40
CA LEU A 514 -3.60 -12.55 -4.59
C LEU A 514 -2.24 -11.90 -4.27
N LYS A 515 -2.18 -11.13 -3.16
CA LYS A 515 -0.93 -10.53 -2.65
C LYS A 515 0.10 -11.59 -2.24
N ALA A 516 -0.31 -12.63 -1.51
CA ALA A 516 0.57 -13.72 -1.06
C ALA A 516 1.17 -14.50 -2.24
N LEU A 517 0.39 -14.80 -3.27
CA LEU A 517 0.84 -15.52 -4.46
C LEU A 517 1.85 -14.70 -5.27
N MET A 518 1.55 -13.42 -5.53
CA MET A 518 2.46 -12.52 -6.27
C MET A 518 3.77 -12.25 -5.53
N ILE A 519 3.77 -12.34 -4.19
CA ILE A 519 4.96 -12.20 -3.33
C ILE A 519 5.76 -13.52 -3.25
N ASN A 520 5.08 -14.65 -3.06
CA ASN A 520 5.73 -15.96 -2.94
C ASN A 520 6.35 -16.40 -4.26
N GLY A 521 5.67 -16.12 -5.38
CA GLY A 521 6.17 -16.35 -6.73
C GLY A 521 7.22 -15.36 -7.23
N ALA A 522 7.61 -14.34 -6.45
CA ALA A 522 8.55 -13.30 -6.91
C ALA A 522 10.01 -13.81 -7.03
N ASP A 523 10.73 -13.28 -8.01
CA ASP A 523 12.16 -13.48 -8.22
C ASP A 523 12.95 -12.44 -7.40
N LYS A 524 13.70 -12.89 -6.39
CA LYS A 524 14.54 -12.02 -5.57
C LYS A 524 15.75 -11.55 -6.40
N LEU A 525 15.82 -10.25 -6.67
CA LEU A 525 16.87 -9.64 -7.48
C LEU A 525 18.23 -9.70 -6.76
N PRO A 526 19.30 -10.23 -7.38
CA PRO A 526 20.61 -10.30 -6.77
C PRO A 526 21.19 -8.92 -6.43
N SER A 527 21.87 -8.81 -5.29
CA SER A 527 22.56 -7.58 -4.83
C SER A 527 21.68 -6.33 -4.66
N VAL A 528 20.36 -6.45 -4.67
CA VAL A 528 19.41 -5.36 -4.40
C VAL A 528 18.87 -5.44 -2.97
N ASP A 529 18.85 -4.30 -2.27
CA ASP A 529 18.34 -4.22 -0.91
C ASP A 529 16.80 -4.42 -0.81
N ILE A 530 16.33 -5.00 0.30
CA ILE A 530 14.92 -5.31 0.56
C ILE A 530 14.02 -4.06 0.54
N ALA A 531 14.51 -2.89 0.98
CA ALA A 531 13.77 -1.63 0.89
C ALA A 531 13.57 -1.15 -0.55
N ALA A 532 14.28 -1.72 -1.53
CA ALA A 532 14.20 -1.34 -2.93
C ALA A 532 13.39 -2.33 -3.78
N GLN A 533 13.56 -3.63 -3.55
CA GLN A 533 12.85 -4.68 -4.30
C GLN A 533 11.60 -5.24 -3.59
N GLY A 534 11.40 -4.96 -2.31
CA GLY A 534 10.42 -5.68 -1.50
C GLY A 534 10.80 -7.16 -1.42
N PHE A 535 9.83 -8.04 -1.70
CA PHE A 535 10.05 -9.48 -1.79
C PHE A 535 10.58 -9.95 -3.16
N GLY A 536 10.73 -9.05 -4.14
CA GLY A 536 11.34 -9.35 -5.44
C GLY A 536 10.57 -8.80 -6.63
N ARG A 537 11.08 -9.09 -7.84
CA ARG A 537 10.39 -8.79 -9.10
C ARG A 537 9.29 -9.82 -9.35
N ILE A 538 8.09 -9.39 -9.74
CA ILE A 538 6.99 -10.32 -9.99
C ILE A 538 7.34 -11.34 -11.10
N ASN A 539 6.98 -12.59 -10.86
CA ASN A 539 7.04 -13.65 -11.85
C ASN A 539 5.70 -14.40 -11.82
N LEU A 540 4.82 -14.05 -12.76
CA LEU A 540 3.45 -14.56 -12.81
C LEU A 540 3.41 -16.06 -13.10
N GLN A 541 4.36 -16.60 -13.86
CA GLN A 541 4.43 -18.04 -14.12
C GLN A 541 4.76 -18.82 -12.85
N SER A 542 5.73 -18.36 -12.04
CA SER A 542 6.00 -18.91 -10.70
C SER A 542 4.78 -18.78 -9.79
N SER A 543 4.11 -17.62 -9.80
CA SER A 543 2.90 -17.35 -9.00
C SER A 543 1.73 -18.28 -9.34
N VAL A 544 1.57 -18.64 -10.62
CA VAL A 544 0.55 -19.58 -11.11
C VAL A 544 0.93 -21.04 -10.83
N SER A 545 2.21 -21.41 -10.87
CA SER A 545 2.68 -22.78 -10.57
C SER A 545 2.43 -23.21 -9.12
N ILE A 546 2.18 -22.27 -8.20
CA ILE A 546 1.75 -22.53 -6.81
C ILE A 546 0.34 -23.15 -6.74
N LEU A 547 -0.51 -22.93 -7.76
CA LEU A 547 -1.96 -23.08 -7.63
C LEU A 547 -2.48 -24.53 -7.73
N GLN A 548 -2.75 -25.11 -6.56
CA GLN A 548 -3.69 -26.22 -6.37
C GLN A 548 -5.14 -25.79 -6.70
N ALA A 549 -6.04 -26.77 -6.86
CA ALA A 549 -7.42 -26.55 -7.29
C ALA A 549 -8.41 -27.35 -6.41
N PRO A 550 -9.24 -26.70 -5.56
CA PRO A 550 -9.14 -25.30 -5.11
C PRO A 550 -7.97 -25.09 -4.11
N PRO A 551 -7.73 -23.85 -3.63
CA PRO A 551 -6.91 -23.60 -2.44
C PRO A 551 -7.41 -24.37 -1.20
N VAL A 552 -6.51 -24.73 -0.29
CA VAL A 552 -6.82 -25.49 0.92
C VAL A 552 -7.51 -24.60 1.95
N MET A 553 -8.70 -24.95 2.43
CA MET A 553 -9.32 -24.25 3.56
C MET A 553 -8.76 -24.82 4.88
N ALA A 554 -8.46 -23.98 5.87
CA ALA A 554 -7.90 -24.44 7.15
C ALA A 554 -8.78 -25.49 7.88
N LYS A 555 -10.11 -25.38 7.77
CA LYS A 555 -11.09 -26.37 8.26
C LYS A 555 -10.98 -27.77 7.61
N ASP A 556 -10.36 -27.86 6.44
CA ASP A 556 -10.30 -29.09 5.64
C ASP A 556 -8.92 -29.79 5.78
N ILE A 557 -8.00 -29.24 6.60
CA ILE A 557 -6.72 -29.87 6.96
C ILE A 557 -6.96 -31.09 7.86
N ASN A 558 -7.24 -32.23 7.22
CA ASN A 558 -7.46 -33.52 7.86
C ASN A 558 -6.40 -34.57 7.43
N SER A 559 -5.42 -34.17 6.62
CA SER A 559 -4.35 -35.02 6.07
C SER A 559 -3.04 -34.86 6.84
N PRO A 560 -2.25 -35.94 7.03
CA PRO A 560 -1.01 -35.90 7.83
C PRO A 560 0.16 -35.15 7.16
N SER A 561 0.06 -34.78 5.88
CA SER A 561 1.01 -33.91 5.20
C SER A 561 0.43 -33.31 3.91
N LEU A 562 0.86 -32.10 3.54
CA LEU A 562 0.58 -31.45 2.25
C LEU A 562 1.82 -31.44 1.34
N SER A 563 1.61 -31.33 0.02
CA SER A 563 2.69 -31.26 -0.96
C SER A 563 3.52 -29.97 -0.80
N PRO A 564 4.86 -30.04 -0.73
CA PRO A 564 5.72 -28.85 -0.59
C PRO A 564 5.95 -28.13 -1.92
N LEU A 565 5.77 -28.81 -3.06
CA LEU A 565 6.12 -28.30 -4.39
C LEU A 565 5.45 -26.95 -4.71
N GLY A 566 4.17 -26.83 -4.36
CA GLY A 566 3.39 -25.63 -4.53
C GLY A 566 2.02 -25.79 -3.87
N GLY A 567 1.54 -24.76 -3.19
CA GLY A 567 0.18 -24.74 -2.65
C GLY A 567 -0.21 -23.41 -2.03
N SER A 568 -1.51 -23.28 -1.74
CA SER A 568 -2.03 -22.13 -1.01
C SER A 568 -3.14 -22.54 -0.05
N LEU A 569 -3.30 -21.76 1.01
CA LEU A 569 -4.25 -21.98 2.08
C LEU A 569 -5.01 -20.69 2.41
N ILE A 570 -6.30 -20.83 2.68
CA ILE A 570 -7.15 -19.78 3.26
C ILE A 570 -7.42 -20.15 4.72
N GLY A 571 -6.94 -19.30 5.62
CA GLY A 571 -7.03 -19.46 7.07
C GLY A 571 -8.44 -19.21 7.60
N SER A 572 -8.77 -19.86 8.72
CA SER A 572 -9.88 -19.42 9.56
C SER A 572 -9.49 -18.11 10.27
N PRO A 573 -10.45 -17.23 10.64
CA PRO A 573 -10.19 -16.16 11.59
C PRO A 573 -9.64 -16.72 12.90
N LEU A 574 -8.61 -16.05 13.43
CA LEU A 574 -7.95 -16.40 14.69
C LEU A 574 -8.23 -15.34 15.77
N ARG A 575 -8.49 -15.80 16.99
CA ARG A 575 -8.43 -14.98 18.22
C ARG A 575 -7.02 -15.01 18.77
N GLN A 576 -6.70 -14.10 19.69
CA GLN A 576 -5.39 -14.08 20.33
C GLN A 576 -5.09 -15.41 21.05
N GLY A 577 -3.94 -16.00 20.72
CA GLY A 577 -3.52 -17.32 21.21
C GLY A 577 -3.98 -18.50 20.35
N ASP A 578 -4.92 -18.31 19.42
CA ASP A 578 -5.26 -19.33 18.43
C ASP A 578 -4.10 -19.54 17.44
N LYS A 579 -4.00 -20.75 16.92
CA LYS A 579 -2.98 -21.16 15.95
C LYS A 579 -3.53 -22.16 14.94
N VAL A 580 -2.92 -22.17 13.76
CA VAL A 580 -3.08 -23.22 12.73
C VAL A 580 -1.72 -23.86 12.52
N GLU A 581 -1.68 -25.20 12.50
CA GLU A 581 -0.48 -25.98 12.28
C GLU A 581 -0.73 -27.09 11.26
N PHE A 582 0.20 -27.31 10.34
CA PHE A 582 0.18 -28.43 9.40
C PHE A 582 1.60 -28.78 8.93
N SER A 583 1.79 -30.01 8.44
CA SER A 583 3.09 -30.46 7.96
C SER A 583 3.19 -30.40 6.43
N LEU A 584 4.25 -29.80 5.90
CA LEU A 584 4.68 -30.03 4.52
C LEU A 584 5.59 -31.27 4.46
N ALA A 585 5.49 -32.04 3.37
CA ALA A 585 6.39 -33.16 3.13
C ALA A 585 7.81 -32.66 2.76
N PRO A 586 8.85 -33.52 2.78
CA PRO A 586 10.20 -33.16 2.34
C PRO A 586 10.22 -32.56 0.93
N ALA A 587 11.03 -31.52 0.72
CA ALA A 587 11.37 -31.11 -0.64
C ALA A 587 12.11 -32.29 -1.34
N PRO A 588 11.81 -32.58 -2.63
CA PRO A 588 12.39 -33.76 -3.30
C PRO A 588 13.85 -33.57 -3.75
N PHE A 589 14.38 -32.34 -3.68
CA PHE A 589 15.74 -31.96 -4.05
C PHE A 589 16.23 -30.83 -3.13
N SER A 590 17.52 -30.77 -2.82
CA SER A 590 18.15 -29.74 -1.97
C SER A 590 18.93 -28.67 -2.74
N ASP A 591 19.66 -29.08 -3.78
CA ASP A 591 20.79 -28.30 -4.29
C ASP A 591 20.32 -27.20 -5.25
N GLY A 592 20.54 -25.93 -4.88
CA GLY A 592 20.06 -24.75 -5.62
C GLY A 592 18.55 -24.51 -5.51
N ILE A 593 17.87 -25.24 -4.61
CA ILE A 593 16.42 -25.18 -4.41
C ILE A 593 16.11 -24.55 -3.05
N GLU A 594 15.12 -23.67 -3.00
CA GLU A 594 14.62 -23.01 -1.79
C GLU A 594 13.12 -23.29 -1.56
N LEU A 595 12.74 -23.43 -0.29
CA LEU A 595 11.36 -23.45 0.16
C LEU A 595 10.94 -22.03 0.56
N LYS A 596 10.00 -21.43 -0.18
CA LYS A 596 9.38 -20.16 0.19
C LYS A 596 8.02 -20.41 0.83
N ILE A 597 7.74 -19.82 1.98
CA ILE A 597 6.39 -19.77 2.57
C ILE A 597 6.06 -18.32 2.90
N THR A 598 4.92 -17.82 2.43
CA THR A 598 4.49 -16.43 2.61
C THR A 598 3.11 -16.38 3.24
N MET A 599 3.02 -15.72 4.39
CA MET A 599 1.77 -15.33 5.04
C MET A 599 1.40 -13.90 4.67
N VAL A 600 0.11 -13.66 4.42
CA VAL A 600 -0.46 -12.31 4.30
C VAL A 600 -1.77 -12.27 5.07
N TYR A 601 -2.06 -11.14 5.71
CA TYR A 601 -3.38 -10.86 6.29
C TYR A 601 -3.81 -9.41 6.04
N ASN A 602 -5.12 -9.20 5.92
CA ASN A 602 -5.72 -7.86 5.81
C ASN A 602 -5.96 -7.34 7.23
N ASP A 603 -5.05 -6.52 7.75
CA ASP A 603 -5.11 -5.98 9.12
C ASP A 603 -6.17 -4.86 9.25
N LEU A 604 -6.51 -4.47 10.48
CA LEU A 604 -7.35 -3.29 10.73
C LEU A 604 -6.59 -1.99 10.41
N SER A 605 -7.30 -0.95 10.01
CA SER A 605 -6.70 0.38 9.75
C SER A 605 -6.05 0.96 11.02
N GLY A 606 -4.83 1.46 10.91
CA GLY A 606 -4.03 2.00 12.01
C GLY A 606 -2.54 2.02 11.64
N SER A 607 -1.78 2.96 12.19
CA SER A 607 -0.38 3.16 11.77
C SER A 607 0.54 1.98 12.11
N ALA A 608 0.37 1.41 13.31
CA ALA A 608 0.97 0.14 13.71
C ALA A 608 0.10 -1.07 13.30
N ILE A 609 0.68 -2.28 13.43
CA ILE A 609 -0.06 -3.53 13.29
C ILE A 609 -1.05 -3.67 14.44
N GLN A 610 -2.35 -3.79 14.12
CA GLN A 610 -3.41 -3.91 15.12
C GLN A 610 -3.60 -5.38 15.55
N ASN A 611 -3.55 -6.31 14.60
CA ASN A 611 -3.54 -7.76 14.84
C ASN A 611 -2.19 -8.36 14.44
N ASN A 612 -1.34 -8.77 15.38
CA ASN A 612 -0.04 -9.38 15.08
C ASN A 612 -0.19 -10.90 14.95
N LEU A 613 -0.14 -11.40 13.71
CA LEU A 613 -0.05 -12.82 13.39
C LEU A 613 1.37 -13.13 12.95
N ASN A 614 1.92 -14.25 13.42
CA ASN A 614 3.29 -14.66 13.13
C ASN A 614 3.36 -16.07 12.52
N LEU A 615 4.23 -16.20 11.52
CA LEU A 615 4.61 -17.42 10.81
C LEU A 615 5.91 -17.98 11.42
N SER A 616 5.93 -19.28 11.63
CA SER A 616 7.16 -20.03 11.95
C SER A 616 7.16 -21.36 11.23
N VAL A 617 8.29 -21.73 10.65
CA VAL A 617 8.50 -23.03 10.00
C VAL A 617 9.54 -23.79 10.81
N THR A 618 9.24 -25.04 11.16
CA THR A 618 10.07 -25.87 12.04
C THR A 618 10.49 -27.16 11.34
N ASP A 619 11.79 -27.45 11.32
CA ASP A 619 12.34 -28.74 10.89
C ASP A 619 11.91 -29.85 11.87
N SER A 620 11.26 -30.91 11.37
CA SER A 620 10.67 -31.95 12.23
C SER A 620 11.68 -32.96 12.80
N VAL A 621 12.98 -32.80 12.53
CA VAL A 621 14.07 -33.69 12.99
C VAL A 621 15.09 -32.92 13.83
N THR A 622 15.52 -31.74 13.42
CA THR A 622 16.48 -30.91 14.16
C THR A 622 15.79 -30.04 15.21
N GLY A 623 14.53 -29.67 15.00
CA GLY A 623 13.82 -28.66 15.80
C GLY A 623 14.26 -27.22 15.52
N GLU A 624 15.05 -26.98 14.46
CA GLU A 624 15.38 -25.64 13.95
C GLU A 624 14.09 -24.91 13.55
N ILE A 625 13.98 -23.63 13.92
CA ILE A 625 12.83 -22.78 13.62
C ILE A 625 13.32 -21.57 12.83
N LYS A 626 12.70 -21.31 11.67
CA LYS A 626 12.79 -20.02 10.98
C LYS A 626 11.51 -19.23 11.21
N HIS A 627 11.64 -18.01 11.73
CA HIS A 627 10.54 -17.05 11.80
C HIS A 627 10.38 -16.29 10.49
N GLY A 628 9.14 -15.91 10.17
CA GLY A 628 8.86 -15.03 9.04
C GLY A 628 9.09 -13.56 9.39
N GLY A 629 9.60 -12.78 8.43
CA GLY A 629 9.87 -11.35 8.62
C GLY A 629 11.21 -10.92 8.04
N ILE A 630 11.81 -9.87 8.60
CA ILE A 630 13.13 -9.33 8.17
C ILE A 630 14.30 -10.14 8.77
N SER A 631 14.10 -10.81 9.91
CA SER A 631 15.12 -11.58 10.63
C SER A 631 14.56 -12.95 11.02
N GLU A 632 15.30 -14.02 10.76
CA GLU A 632 14.89 -15.38 11.11
C GLU A 632 14.90 -15.65 12.62
N ASP A 633 15.68 -14.87 13.38
CA ASP A 633 15.87 -14.97 14.83
C ASP A 633 14.80 -14.21 15.65
N ALA A 634 13.99 -13.35 15.02
CA ALA A 634 13.12 -12.40 15.69
C ALA A 634 11.69 -12.41 15.15
N ILE A 635 10.71 -12.52 16.06
CA ILE A 635 9.29 -12.47 15.73
C ILE A 635 8.92 -11.06 15.25
N ASP A 636 8.35 -10.94 14.04
CA ASP A 636 7.90 -9.67 13.47
C ASP A 636 6.73 -9.06 14.26
N LYS A 637 6.64 -7.72 14.23
CA LYS A 637 5.66 -6.89 14.94
C LYS A 637 5.20 -5.68 14.12
N GLN A 638 5.64 -5.60 12.87
CA GLN A 638 5.54 -4.42 11.99
C GLN A 638 4.88 -4.80 10.66
N ASN A 639 5.09 -6.01 10.15
CA ASN A 639 4.62 -6.40 8.83
C ASN A 639 3.35 -7.29 8.88
N ASN A 640 2.36 -6.97 8.05
CA ASN A 640 1.23 -7.86 7.76
C ASN A 640 1.50 -8.84 6.60
N VAL A 641 2.78 -8.92 6.22
CA VAL A 641 3.36 -9.91 5.30
C VAL A 641 4.58 -10.49 5.99
N GLU A 642 4.60 -11.79 6.17
CA GLU A 642 5.77 -12.51 6.66
C GLU A 642 6.17 -13.58 5.64
N GLN A 643 7.46 -13.69 5.35
CA GLN A 643 8.01 -14.72 4.47
C GLN A 643 9.14 -15.46 5.17
N VAL A 644 9.12 -16.79 5.08
CA VAL A 644 10.26 -17.67 5.36
C VAL A 644 10.83 -18.14 4.03
N VAL A 645 12.15 -18.05 3.87
CA VAL A 645 12.88 -18.63 2.73
C VAL A 645 13.94 -19.58 3.28
N TRP A 646 13.74 -20.88 3.11
CA TRP A 646 14.66 -21.91 3.57
C TRP A 646 15.49 -22.43 2.40
N SER A 647 16.76 -22.06 2.34
CA SER A 647 17.73 -22.52 1.33
C SER A 647 18.98 -23.10 2.00
N PRO A 648 19.41 -24.33 1.66
CA PRO A 648 18.73 -25.29 0.79
C PRO A 648 17.39 -25.75 1.37
N ALA A 649 16.46 -26.18 0.50
CA ALA A 649 15.13 -26.62 0.92
C ALA A 649 15.20 -27.90 1.80
N PRO A 650 14.49 -27.97 2.95
CA PRO A 650 14.55 -29.11 3.86
C PRO A 650 14.18 -30.46 3.22
N GLN A 651 15.07 -31.45 3.36
CA GLN A 651 14.89 -32.83 2.92
C GLN A 651 14.17 -33.71 3.97
N VAL A 652 13.51 -33.08 4.94
CA VAL A 652 12.68 -33.69 5.99
C VAL A 652 11.34 -32.93 6.06
N PRO A 653 10.28 -33.49 6.67
CA PRO A 653 9.02 -32.76 6.81
C PRO A 653 9.22 -31.50 7.63
N VAL A 654 8.54 -30.40 7.28
CA VAL A 654 8.51 -29.19 8.11
C VAL A 654 7.11 -28.92 8.64
N THR A 655 7.04 -28.51 9.91
CA THR A 655 5.79 -28.04 10.52
C THR A 655 5.65 -26.54 10.24
N VAL A 656 4.59 -26.15 9.55
CA VAL A 656 4.22 -24.75 9.32
C VAL A 656 3.21 -24.36 10.40
N ARG A 657 3.51 -23.30 11.14
CA ARG A 657 2.64 -22.73 12.17
C ARG A 657 2.34 -21.26 11.86
N VAL A 658 1.08 -20.89 11.96
CA VAL A 658 0.62 -19.51 12.12
C VAL A 658 0.00 -19.36 13.50
N ILE A 659 0.35 -18.30 14.24
CA ILE A 659 -0.20 -17.98 15.56
C ILE A 659 -0.63 -16.51 15.62
N ALA A 660 -1.81 -16.24 16.17
CA ALA A 660 -2.26 -14.88 16.47
C ALA A 660 -1.69 -14.43 17.82
N GLN A 661 -0.46 -13.91 17.83
CA GLN A 661 0.23 -13.46 19.05
C GLN A 661 -0.53 -12.32 19.74
N LYS A 662 -1.08 -11.38 18.97
CA LYS A 662 -1.87 -10.23 19.44
C LYS A 662 -3.09 -10.07 18.55
N THR A 663 -4.28 -9.94 19.13
CA THR A 663 -5.42 -9.37 18.39
C THR A 663 -5.98 -8.18 19.16
N PHE A 664 -6.38 -7.15 18.42
CA PHE A 664 -7.03 -5.97 18.98
C PHE A 664 -8.28 -6.39 19.80
N PRO A 665 -8.62 -5.70 20.91
CA PRO A 665 -9.70 -6.15 21.78
C PRO A 665 -11.05 -6.32 21.06
N GLY A 666 -11.53 -7.57 20.98
CA GLY A 666 -12.76 -7.94 20.28
C GLY A 666 -12.60 -8.29 18.79
N SER A 667 -11.39 -8.24 18.22
CA SER A 667 -11.14 -8.62 16.83
C SER A 667 -10.76 -10.11 16.66
N GLU A 668 -11.05 -10.61 15.47
CA GLU A 668 -10.51 -11.85 14.90
C GLU A 668 -9.78 -11.50 13.60
N GLN A 669 -8.71 -12.25 13.27
CA GLN A 669 -7.90 -12.01 12.08
C GLN A 669 -7.78 -13.30 11.23
N ASP A 670 -8.35 -13.25 10.04
CA ASP A 670 -8.14 -14.19 8.95
C ASP A 670 -6.81 -13.92 8.23
N PHE A 671 -6.22 -14.97 7.67
CA PHE A 671 -4.92 -14.95 7.01
C PHE A 671 -4.92 -15.91 5.81
N VAL A 672 -3.88 -15.82 4.99
CA VAL A 672 -3.61 -16.79 3.92
C VAL A 672 -2.17 -17.26 3.97
N LEU A 673 -1.88 -18.39 3.33
CA LEU A 673 -0.52 -18.82 3.01
C LEU A 673 -0.41 -19.13 1.52
N ALA A 674 0.75 -18.81 0.94
CA ALA A 674 1.24 -19.39 -0.30
C ALA A 674 2.60 -20.04 -0.03
N TRP A 675 2.89 -21.18 -0.66
CA TRP A 675 4.19 -21.83 -0.57
C TRP A 675 4.64 -22.46 -1.90
N SER A 676 5.95 -22.53 -2.09
CA SER A 676 6.60 -23.14 -3.24
C SER A 676 7.95 -23.76 -2.88
N VAL A 677 8.33 -24.83 -3.57
CA VAL A 677 9.72 -25.29 -3.66
C VAL A 677 10.22 -24.98 -5.07
N SER A 678 11.15 -24.04 -5.20
CA SER A 678 11.61 -23.46 -6.46
C SER A 678 13.14 -23.36 -6.50
N ALA A 679 13.73 -23.25 -7.69
CA ALA A 679 15.13 -22.85 -7.79
C ALA A 679 15.32 -21.41 -7.29
N SER A 680 16.42 -21.14 -6.58
CA SER A 680 16.81 -19.77 -6.21
C SER A 680 17.13 -18.96 -7.47
N TYR A 681 16.62 -17.73 -7.57
CA TYR A 681 16.87 -16.90 -8.75
C TYR A 681 18.32 -16.39 -8.78
N GLY A 682 19.10 -16.83 -9.76
CA GLY A 682 20.52 -16.48 -9.92
C GLY A 682 20.78 -15.11 -10.57
N GLY A 683 19.73 -14.39 -10.99
CA GLY A 683 19.84 -13.23 -11.88
C GLY A 683 19.55 -13.57 -13.33
N SER A 684 19.54 -12.54 -14.17
CA SER A 684 19.35 -12.61 -15.61
C SER A 684 20.67 -12.88 -16.34
N ASN A 685 20.66 -13.82 -17.29
CA ASN A 685 21.76 -14.00 -18.24
C ASN A 685 21.75 -12.84 -19.23
N LYS A 686 22.92 -12.25 -19.49
CA LYS A 686 23.05 -11.20 -20.51
C LYS A 686 22.88 -11.68 -21.95
N ASP A 687 22.88 -13.00 -22.16
CA ASP A 687 22.64 -13.65 -23.45
C ASP A 687 21.15 -14.01 -23.69
N ASP A 688 20.29 -13.83 -22.66
CA ASP A 688 18.83 -14.10 -22.70
C ASP A 688 17.97 -12.80 -22.73
N VAL A 689 18.57 -11.66 -23.09
CA VAL A 689 17.99 -10.28 -23.00
C VAL A 689 17.70 -9.65 -24.36
#